data_AF-A0A844G3X0-F1
#
_entry.id   AF-A0A844G3X0-F1
#
_cell.length_a   1.000
_cell.length_b   1.000
_cell.length_c   1.000
_cell.angle_alpha   90.00
_cell.angle_beta   90.00
_cell.angle_gamma   90.00
#
_symmetry.space_group_name_H-M   'P 1'
#
loop_
_entity.id
_entity.type
_entity.pdbx_description
1 polymer ?
#
loop_
_entity_poly.entity_id
_entity_poly.type
_entity_poly.pdbx_seq_one_letter_code
_entity_poly.pdbx_strand_id
1 'polypeptide(L)'
;MIFSNIDFAVVYVDPSRETAGDGSTPETALKDLPATLAEFADGTCYLIRRTAAGACVMPSGTRSDILNLIVAGMPKPDDLLYDIVPDAAKSAWGMDSAEHANVKNISGSSASFGKIRNFLLHRVYLFRENSTANSYIFNFTESSSFYANFLFQHCRFGYAGYELDAADFTTAAPYNAARMCNYIGIYYANLCSMTDCAMNFDAYAHGIYCYYAKIVQVENVAIQALATSRSNSYRALCLSDRQEGGIEATVRGLTANIWFNGTAQYVPCLLQLMDYQQSDISEITVTMNKALDENRPASLIMYGYMFYFYYLRDFSVTDVSISLPHLWNIQSGASVFRMERCYTCSQVPGCVHEVRNLAVTLAEADGIGESNSYDEVKSSSNSSYQAVYLDFRQTETSNYWKAVEVENITVKHPRGRALYAAYCRLGNCTLSGTAVFVAALADVNSLSSWFPGYALYACDSSTVRVRNLAVNLSNPTYPALSGDPAIGSTYSDYSFVFVDESNVAIRPLENNSDYRGKNYIGFVGNNEAAAGHFVQRNPLGLCDTWNVSRTGGSPACLKLWNNTYNSETDMMILGRRPFNGMELLPETTGRHRLKLHIAYKGIADASMLYRQLMLSATVQGATQRRVFWSAAGQWQEDAAAIWNNDSDLTQKMLVLPLEWTETSVVNVRIYFNWYSPAGFVYIDPAVELEQVEQ
;
A
#
# COMPACT_ATOMS: atom_id res chain seq x y z
N MET A 1 -36.46 -17.77 24.22
CA MET A 1 -35.75 -17.88 22.92
C MET A 1 -34.28 -18.10 23.23
N ILE A 2 -33.69 -19.24 22.89
CA ILE A 2 -32.31 -19.54 23.28
C ILE A 2 -31.34 -18.99 22.24
N PHE A 3 -30.48 -18.06 22.65
CA PHE A 3 -29.38 -17.52 21.84
C PHE A 3 -28.11 -17.48 22.70
N SER A 4 -26.98 -17.97 22.17
CA SER A 4 -25.70 -18.01 22.90
C SER A 4 -25.80 -18.64 24.30
N ASN A 5 -26.57 -19.73 24.43
CA ASN A 5 -26.86 -20.44 25.70
C ASN A 5 -27.58 -19.59 26.78
N ILE A 6 -28.21 -18.48 26.38
CA ILE A 6 -29.03 -17.65 27.25
C ILE A 6 -30.48 -17.76 26.77
N ASP A 7 -31.41 -17.99 27.70
CA ASP A 7 -32.83 -17.95 27.39
C ASP A 7 -33.33 -16.50 27.50
N PHE A 8 -33.70 -15.93 26.35
CA PHE A 8 -34.24 -14.59 26.27
C PHE A 8 -35.76 -14.61 26.36
N ALA A 9 -36.30 -13.79 27.27
CA ALA A 9 -37.71 -13.44 27.26
C ALA A 9 -38.01 -12.58 26.02
N VAL A 10 -39.03 -12.95 25.24
CA VAL A 10 -39.38 -12.22 24.02
C VAL A 10 -40.48 -11.20 24.33
N VAL A 11 -40.23 -9.94 24.00
CA VAL A 11 -41.21 -8.85 24.04
C VAL A 11 -41.50 -8.40 22.62
N TYR A 12 -42.76 -8.50 22.23
CA TYR A 12 -43.24 -8.19 20.88
C TYR A 12 -43.54 -6.69 20.75
N VAL A 13 -42.98 -6.04 19.72
CA VAL A 13 -43.18 -4.62 19.43
C VAL A 13 -43.64 -4.44 17.99
N ASP A 14 -44.77 -3.77 17.78
CA ASP A 14 -45.31 -3.43 16.46
C ASP A 14 -45.59 -1.92 16.37
N PRO A 15 -44.67 -1.14 15.75
CA PRO A 15 -44.82 0.31 15.64
C PRO A 15 -45.93 0.76 14.70
N SER A 16 -46.58 -0.14 13.96
CA SER A 16 -47.72 0.18 13.09
C SER A 16 -49.07 0.17 13.83
N ARG A 17 -49.11 -0.30 15.09
CA ARG A 17 -50.36 -0.42 15.83
C ARG A 17 -50.95 0.93 16.22
N GLU A 18 -52.27 1.02 16.13
CA GLU A 18 -53.01 2.18 16.63
C GLU A 18 -53.00 2.22 18.17
N THR A 19 -53.33 1.07 18.79
CA THR A 19 -53.45 0.90 20.25
C THR A 19 -52.36 -0.03 20.78
N ALA A 20 -51.68 0.39 21.85
CA ALA A 20 -50.63 -0.39 22.51
C ALA A 20 -51.20 -1.58 23.28
N GLY A 21 -50.58 -2.75 23.14
CA GLY A 21 -50.81 -3.91 24.00
C GLY A 21 -49.76 -4.02 25.12
N ASP A 22 -49.53 -5.24 25.61
CA ASP A 22 -48.61 -5.56 26.71
C ASP A 22 -47.29 -6.23 26.26
N GLY A 23 -47.15 -6.56 24.98
CA GLY A 23 -45.95 -7.18 24.41
C GLY A 23 -45.82 -8.67 24.66
N SER A 24 -46.83 -9.35 25.22
CA SER A 24 -46.77 -10.77 25.57
C SER A 24 -46.99 -11.72 24.38
N THR A 25 -47.68 -11.25 23.34
CA THR A 25 -47.93 -11.97 22.07
C THR A 25 -47.81 -11.01 20.88
N PRO A 26 -47.65 -11.51 19.64
CA PRO A 26 -47.74 -10.67 18.45
C PRO A 26 -49.05 -9.86 18.36
N GLU A 27 -50.17 -10.45 18.76
CA GLU A 27 -51.50 -9.83 18.73
C GLU A 27 -51.67 -8.73 19.78
N THR A 28 -50.94 -8.81 20.90
CA THR A 28 -50.91 -7.82 21.98
C THR A 28 -49.58 -7.06 22.03
N ALA A 29 -48.87 -6.95 20.91
CA ALA A 29 -47.57 -6.28 20.85
C ALA A 29 -47.61 -4.83 21.41
N LEU A 30 -46.50 -4.41 22.02
CA LEU A 30 -46.28 -3.01 22.38
C LEU A 30 -46.29 -2.16 21.12
N LYS A 31 -46.72 -0.89 21.23
CA LYS A 31 -46.64 0.05 20.12
C LYS A 31 -45.23 0.64 19.93
N ASP A 32 -44.43 0.67 20.98
CA ASP A 32 -43.09 1.24 20.96
C ASP A 32 -42.18 0.45 21.93
N LEU A 33 -40.88 0.68 21.84
CA LEU A 33 -39.93 0.25 22.88
C LEU A 33 -40.28 0.93 24.22
N PRO A 34 -39.85 0.36 25.36
CA PRO A 34 -40.08 0.99 26.66
C PRO A 34 -39.65 2.46 26.68
N ALA A 35 -40.47 3.32 27.26
CA ALA A 35 -40.32 4.78 27.14
C ALA A 35 -39.07 5.29 27.87
N THR A 36 -38.58 4.52 28.84
CA THR A 36 -37.35 4.81 29.58
C THR A 36 -36.42 3.61 29.56
N LEU A 37 -35.10 3.86 29.60
CA LEU A 37 -34.12 2.78 29.66
C LEU A 37 -34.22 1.96 30.98
N ALA A 38 -34.85 2.52 32.02
CA ALA A 38 -35.09 1.83 33.28
C ALA A 38 -36.07 0.65 33.15
N GLU A 39 -36.97 0.70 32.16
CA GLU A 39 -37.94 -0.36 31.86
C GLU A 39 -37.36 -1.48 30.99
N PHE A 40 -36.14 -1.33 30.49
CA PHE A 40 -35.46 -2.42 29.81
C PHE A 40 -35.07 -3.51 30.81
N ALA A 41 -35.30 -4.78 30.48
CA ALA A 41 -34.99 -5.91 31.35
C ALA A 41 -33.78 -6.72 30.84
N ASP A 42 -33.02 -7.29 31.77
CA ASP A 42 -31.92 -8.20 31.43
C ASP A 42 -32.46 -9.49 30.82
N GLY A 43 -31.70 -10.10 29.89
CA GLY A 43 -32.12 -11.34 29.23
C GLY A 43 -33.38 -11.16 28.38
N THR A 44 -33.58 -9.99 27.78
CA THR A 44 -34.76 -9.69 26.97
C THR A 44 -34.40 -9.52 25.50
N CYS A 45 -35.25 -10.09 24.64
CA CYS A 45 -35.26 -9.86 23.21
C CYS A 45 -36.47 -8.98 22.87
N TYR A 46 -36.21 -7.76 22.42
CA TYR A 46 -37.24 -6.90 21.84
C TYR A 46 -37.36 -7.24 20.35
N LEU A 47 -38.36 -8.05 20.02
CA LEU A 47 -38.65 -8.49 18.66
C LEU A 47 -39.62 -7.49 18.02
N ILE A 48 -39.11 -6.73 17.05
CA ILE A 48 -39.79 -5.61 16.41
C ILE A 48 -40.30 -6.05 15.04
N ARG A 49 -41.59 -5.81 14.79
CA ARG A 49 -42.19 -6.07 13.48
C ARG A 49 -41.54 -5.20 12.40
N ARG A 50 -41.25 -5.78 11.23
CA ARG A 50 -40.74 -5.04 10.06
C ARG A 50 -41.90 -4.33 9.37
N THR A 51 -41.87 -3.00 9.29
CA THR A 51 -42.94 -2.21 8.68
C THR A 51 -42.37 -1.07 7.84
N ALA A 52 -43.08 -0.65 6.79
CA ALA A 52 -42.59 0.37 5.86
C ALA A 52 -42.46 1.78 6.46
N ALA A 53 -43.32 2.16 7.42
CA ALA A 53 -43.38 3.53 7.95
C ALA A 53 -43.37 3.62 9.49
N GLY A 54 -43.71 2.54 10.22
CA GLY A 54 -43.69 2.54 11.67
C GLY A 54 -42.26 2.45 12.20
N ALA A 55 -41.88 3.33 13.13
CA ALA A 55 -40.58 3.34 13.78
C ALA A 55 -40.69 3.43 15.30
N CYS A 56 -39.93 2.59 16.01
CA CYS A 56 -39.84 2.62 17.46
C CYS A 56 -38.82 3.68 17.91
N VAL A 57 -39.03 4.31 19.06
CA VAL A 57 -38.09 5.26 19.66
C VAL A 57 -37.14 4.56 20.63
N MET A 58 -35.83 4.65 20.38
CA MET A 58 -34.85 4.19 21.36
C MET A 58 -34.76 5.20 22.52
N PRO A 59 -35.04 4.80 23.78
CA PRO A 59 -34.96 5.71 24.91
C PRO A 59 -33.51 6.06 25.25
N SER A 60 -33.29 7.27 25.74
CA SER A 60 -32.00 7.68 26.30
C SER A 60 -31.92 7.41 27.80
N GLY A 61 -30.72 7.18 28.32
CA GLY A 61 -30.46 6.97 29.74
C GLY A 61 -29.20 6.17 29.97
N THR A 62 -28.96 5.78 31.22
CA THR A 62 -27.84 4.92 31.60
C THR A 62 -28.34 3.75 32.45
N ARG A 63 -27.93 2.54 32.09
CA ARG A 63 -28.20 1.30 32.84
C ARG A 63 -26.92 0.50 33.00
N SER A 64 -26.67 -0.02 34.19
CA SER A 64 -25.42 -0.74 34.50
C SER A 64 -25.66 -2.16 35.01
N ASP A 65 -26.89 -2.65 34.91
CA ASP A 65 -27.34 -3.95 35.41
C ASP A 65 -27.88 -4.87 34.30
N ILE A 66 -28.00 -4.36 33.06
CA ILE A 66 -28.30 -5.18 31.88
C ILE A 66 -27.01 -5.86 31.42
N LEU A 67 -27.05 -7.19 31.34
CA LEU A 67 -25.95 -8.04 30.90
C LEU A 67 -26.22 -8.62 29.50
N ASN A 68 -27.46 -8.92 29.15
CA ASN A 68 -27.83 -9.57 27.90
C ASN A 68 -29.03 -8.86 27.27
N LEU A 69 -28.87 -8.41 26.03
CA LEU A 69 -29.92 -7.68 25.32
C LEU A 69 -29.92 -8.04 23.83
N ILE A 70 -31.09 -8.33 23.29
CA ILE A 70 -31.30 -8.46 21.85
C ILE A 70 -32.32 -7.41 21.41
N VAL A 71 -31.97 -6.67 20.37
CA VAL A 71 -32.91 -5.80 19.65
C VAL A 71 -32.94 -6.30 18.21
N ALA A 72 -34.04 -6.97 17.85
CA ALA A 72 -34.13 -7.65 16.56
C ALA A 72 -35.38 -7.19 15.82
N GLY A 73 -35.22 -6.74 14.58
CA GLY A 73 -36.30 -6.82 13.62
C GLY A 73 -36.63 -8.28 13.35
N MET A 74 -37.91 -8.58 13.14
CA MET A 74 -38.38 -9.93 12.83
C MET A 74 -37.50 -10.56 11.73
N PRO A 75 -36.76 -11.65 12.00
CA PRO A 75 -35.92 -12.29 11.01
C PRO A 75 -36.71 -12.73 9.78
N LYS A 76 -36.03 -12.79 8.63
CA LYS A 76 -36.57 -13.38 7.40
C LYS A 76 -36.26 -14.88 7.33
N PRO A 77 -37.02 -15.68 6.55
CA PRO A 77 -36.81 -17.13 6.48
C PRO A 77 -35.41 -17.59 6.05
N ASP A 78 -34.65 -16.74 5.39
CA ASP A 78 -33.26 -16.96 4.97
C ASP A 78 -32.22 -16.61 6.05
N ASP A 79 -32.62 -15.98 7.15
CA ASP A 79 -31.74 -15.71 8.29
C ASP A 79 -31.56 -16.93 9.18
N LEU A 80 -30.35 -17.16 9.67
CA LEU A 80 -30.08 -18.19 10.68
C LEU A 80 -30.86 -17.94 11.99
N LEU A 81 -31.14 -16.69 12.33
CA LEU A 81 -31.89 -16.34 13.55
C LEU A 81 -33.37 -16.74 13.44
N TYR A 82 -33.91 -16.95 12.24
CA TYR A 82 -35.32 -17.27 12.03
C TYR A 82 -35.75 -18.53 12.76
N ASP A 83 -34.92 -19.58 12.74
CA ASP A 83 -35.26 -20.88 13.29
C ASP A 83 -35.53 -20.83 14.80
N ILE A 84 -34.84 -19.96 15.54
CA ILE A 84 -34.95 -19.86 17.00
C ILE A 84 -36.06 -18.92 17.48
N VAL A 85 -36.68 -18.13 16.57
CA VAL A 85 -37.79 -17.23 16.89
C VAL A 85 -39.06 -18.04 17.21
N PRO A 86 -39.93 -17.60 18.13
CA PRO A 86 -41.20 -18.28 18.42
C PRO A 86 -42.12 -18.41 17.20
N ASP A 87 -42.79 -19.56 17.06
CA ASP A 87 -43.65 -19.86 15.90
C ASP A 87 -44.84 -18.91 15.73
N ALA A 88 -45.33 -18.33 16.83
CA ALA A 88 -46.37 -17.30 16.80
C ALA A 88 -45.90 -16.06 16.00
N ALA A 89 -44.66 -15.61 16.21
CA ALA A 89 -44.11 -14.47 15.48
C ALA A 89 -43.76 -14.82 14.02
N LYS A 90 -43.26 -16.04 13.76
CA LYS A 90 -43.07 -16.53 12.39
C LYS A 90 -44.37 -16.47 11.59
N SER A 91 -45.46 -16.96 12.19
CA SER A 91 -46.78 -16.98 11.56
C SER A 91 -47.36 -15.58 11.35
N ALA A 92 -47.15 -14.67 12.31
CA ALA A 92 -47.72 -13.33 12.27
C ALA A 92 -46.93 -12.36 11.37
N TRP A 93 -45.60 -12.39 11.43
CA TRP A 93 -44.71 -11.33 10.90
C TRP A 93 -43.62 -11.84 9.96
N GLY A 94 -43.42 -13.16 9.86
CA GLY A 94 -42.32 -13.74 9.07
C GLY A 94 -42.36 -13.37 7.58
N MET A 95 -43.57 -13.14 7.04
CA MET A 95 -43.79 -12.78 5.65
C MET A 95 -43.90 -11.26 5.38
N ASP A 96 -43.58 -10.40 6.38
CA ASP A 96 -43.59 -8.96 6.18
C ASP A 96 -42.57 -8.54 5.08
N SER A 97 -42.97 -7.61 4.22
CA SER A 97 -42.20 -7.23 3.02
C SER A 97 -41.07 -6.22 3.27
N ALA A 98 -41.14 -5.45 4.36
CA ALA A 98 -40.09 -4.49 4.71
C ALA A 98 -38.82 -5.22 5.14
N GLU A 99 -37.64 -4.82 4.67
CA GLU A 99 -36.38 -5.54 4.96
C GLU A 99 -35.92 -5.42 6.42
N HIS A 100 -36.24 -4.29 7.06
CA HIS A 100 -35.73 -3.92 8.38
C HIS A 100 -36.86 -3.44 9.30
N ALA A 101 -36.64 -3.58 10.61
CA ALA A 101 -37.43 -2.87 11.61
C ALA A 101 -36.81 -1.50 11.88
N ASN A 102 -37.65 -0.47 11.90
CA ASN A 102 -37.19 0.92 12.04
C ASN A 102 -37.06 1.30 13.52
N VAL A 103 -35.88 1.76 13.93
CA VAL A 103 -35.60 2.26 15.28
C VAL A 103 -34.94 3.63 15.18
N LYS A 104 -35.58 4.64 15.79
CA LYS A 104 -35.17 6.03 15.70
C LYS A 104 -34.64 6.59 17.02
N ASN A 105 -33.63 7.46 16.92
CA ASN A 105 -33.18 8.30 18.01
C ASN A 105 -33.61 9.76 17.78
N ILE A 106 -34.45 10.28 18.69
CA ILE A 106 -34.99 11.65 18.63
C ILE A 106 -34.36 12.60 19.65
N SER A 107 -33.68 12.08 20.68
CA SER A 107 -33.19 12.87 21.82
C SER A 107 -31.81 13.49 21.59
N GLY A 108 -31.01 12.94 20.67
CA GLY A 108 -29.58 13.29 20.55
C GLY A 108 -28.70 12.77 21.69
N SER A 109 -29.30 11.99 22.60
CA SER A 109 -28.67 11.38 23.78
C SER A 109 -28.56 9.86 23.63
N SER A 110 -27.60 9.26 24.33
CA SER A 110 -27.32 7.83 24.27
C SER A 110 -28.27 6.97 25.11
N ALA A 111 -28.56 5.77 24.62
CA ALA A 111 -28.87 4.62 25.44
C ALA A 111 -27.54 3.98 25.90
N SER A 112 -27.16 4.27 27.14
CA SER A 112 -25.86 3.87 27.69
C SER A 112 -25.96 2.61 28.54
N PHE A 113 -25.09 1.63 28.26
CA PHE A 113 -25.03 0.36 28.97
C PHE A 113 -23.64 0.12 29.56
N GLY A 114 -23.58 -0.11 30.87
CA GLY A 114 -22.32 -0.21 31.60
C GLY A 114 -21.75 -1.62 31.78
N LYS A 115 -22.55 -2.69 31.60
CA LYS A 115 -22.14 -4.07 31.92
C LYS A 115 -22.62 -5.15 30.92
N ILE A 116 -22.94 -4.75 29.69
CA ILE A 116 -23.38 -5.68 28.65
C ILE A 116 -22.31 -6.75 28.40
N ARG A 117 -22.72 -8.01 28.42
CA ARG A 117 -21.95 -9.20 28.05
C ARG A 117 -22.31 -9.68 26.65
N ASN A 118 -23.58 -9.63 26.29
CA ASN A 118 -24.04 -10.06 24.98
C ASN A 118 -25.05 -9.04 24.43
N PHE A 119 -24.75 -8.51 23.25
CA PHE A 119 -25.62 -7.62 22.52
C PHE A 119 -25.73 -8.04 21.06
N LEU A 120 -26.95 -8.23 20.60
CA LEU A 120 -27.26 -8.50 19.19
C LEU A 120 -28.21 -7.42 18.68
N LEU A 121 -27.83 -6.79 17.57
CA LEU A 121 -28.69 -6.01 16.72
C LEU A 121 -28.89 -6.78 15.40
N HIS A 122 -30.14 -7.13 15.08
CA HIS A 122 -30.46 -7.94 13.89
C HIS A 122 -31.57 -7.29 13.06
N ARG A 123 -31.36 -7.09 11.75
CA ARG A 123 -32.37 -6.49 10.84
C ARG A 123 -33.01 -5.21 11.35
N VAL A 124 -32.22 -4.35 11.98
CA VAL A 124 -32.67 -3.03 12.44
C VAL A 124 -32.12 -1.96 11.51
N TYR A 125 -32.99 -1.06 11.06
CA TYR A 125 -32.58 0.25 10.54
C TYR A 125 -32.55 1.24 11.70
N LEU A 126 -31.34 1.50 12.21
CA LEU A 126 -31.08 2.44 13.26
C LEU A 126 -30.78 3.82 12.67
N PHE A 127 -31.63 4.81 12.93
CA PHE A 127 -31.45 6.13 12.36
C PHE A 127 -31.74 7.28 13.32
N ARG A 128 -31.22 8.45 12.98
CA ARG A 128 -31.55 9.70 13.67
C ARG A 128 -32.75 10.38 13.03
N GLU A 129 -33.65 10.91 13.84
CA GLU A 129 -34.76 11.74 13.39
C GLU A 129 -34.76 13.02 14.22
N ASN A 130 -34.64 14.17 13.57
CA ASN A 130 -34.67 15.50 14.21
C ASN A 130 -33.63 15.76 15.33
N SER A 131 -32.62 14.92 15.49
CA SER A 131 -31.55 15.07 16.48
C SER A 131 -30.17 15.32 15.83
N THR A 132 -29.24 15.96 16.55
CA THR A 132 -27.83 16.05 16.14
C THR A 132 -27.01 14.91 16.76
N ALA A 133 -25.92 14.52 16.11
CA ALA A 133 -25.02 13.44 16.52
C ALA A 133 -24.04 13.87 17.62
N ASN A 134 -24.55 14.42 18.73
CA ASN A 134 -23.71 14.85 19.87
C ASN A 134 -23.19 13.67 20.70
N SER A 135 -23.86 12.52 20.64
CA SER A 135 -23.53 11.32 21.40
C SER A 135 -23.92 10.07 20.61
N TYR A 136 -23.33 8.90 20.91
CA TYR A 136 -23.69 7.63 20.26
C TYR A 136 -25.15 7.25 20.52
N ILE A 137 -25.84 6.58 19.60
CA ILE A 137 -27.21 6.09 19.86
C ILE A 137 -27.17 4.97 20.89
N PHE A 138 -26.34 3.95 20.65
CA PHE A 138 -25.96 2.97 21.66
C PHE A 138 -24.56 3.26 22.15
N ASN A 139 -24.38 3.32 23.47
CA ASN A 139 -23.10 3.61 24.09
C ASN A 139 -22.76 2.56 25.14
N PHE A 140 -21.73 1.77 24.92
CA PHE A 140 -21.29 0.70 25.81
C PHE A 140 -20.02 1.15 26.54
N THR A 141 -20.15 1.44 27.84
CA THR A 141 -19.17 2.23 28.60
C THR A 141 -18.25 1.39 29.48
N GLU A 142 -18.30 0.05 29.40
CA GLU A 142 -17.43 -0.84 30.20
C GLU A 142 -15.96 -0.64 29.81
N SER A 143 -15.20 -0.05 30.72
CA SER A 143 -13.80 0.33 30.50
C SER A 143 -12.79 -0.48 31.30
N SER A 144 -13.23 -1.55 31.97
CA SER A 144 -12.38 -2.36 32.85
C SER A 144 -12.18 -3.80 32.38
N SER A 145 -12.95 -4.28 31.39
CA SER A 145 -12.88 -5.67 30.95
C SER A 145 -13.34 -5.90 29.51
N PHE A 146 -12.85 -6.99 28.90
CA PHE A 146 -13.13 -7.40 27.52
C PHE A 146 -14.07 -8.62 27.47
N TYR A 147 -15.18 -8.63 28.22
CA TYR A 147 -16.09 -9.79 28.25
C TYR A 147 -17.29 -9.69 27.29
N ALA A 148 -17.49 -8.53 26.65
CA ALA A 148 -18.69 -8.24 25.88
C ALA A 148 -18.58 -8.72 24.42
N ASN A 149 -19.61 -9.40 23.92
CA ASN A 149 -19.76 -9.75 22.52
C ASN A 149 -20.84 -8.86 21.88
N PHE A 150 -20.47 -8.15 20.83
CA PHE A 150 -21.35 -7.28 20.04
C PHE A 150 -21.50 -7.86 18.64
N LEU A 151 -22.74 -8.15 18.25
CA LEU A 151 -23.08 -8.68 16.95
C LEU A 151 -24.07 -7.74 16.25
N PHE A 152 -23.73 -7.33 15.03
CA PHE A 152 -24.58 -6.52 14.16
C PHE A 152 -24.80 -7.30 12.87
N GLN A 153 -26.03 -7.71 12.60
CA GLN A 153 -26.35 -8.59 11.47
C GLN A 153 -27.48 -7.99 10.64
N HIS A 154 -27.27 -7.88 9.33
CA HIS A 154 -28.26 -7.33 8.39
C HIS A 154 -28.78 -5.95 8.82
N CYS A 155 -27.93 -5.13 9.45
CA CYS A 155 -28.33 -3.85 10.02
C CYS A 155 -28.09 -2.69 9.05
N ARG A 156 -28.81 -1.59 9.28
CA ARG A 156 -28.65 -0.34 8.56
C ARG A 156 -28.46 0.80 9.55
N PHE A 157 -27.55 1.71 9.28
CA PHE A 157 -27.24 2.85 10.15
C PHE A 157 -27.32 4.16 9.38
N GLY A 158 -28.24 5.06 9.75
CA GLY A 158 -28.50 6.21 8.90
C GLY A 158 -29.27 7.37 9.52
N TYR A 159 -30.00 8.07 8.66
CA TYR A 159 -30.76 9.27 8.99
C TYR A 159 -32.15 9.16 8.35
N ALA A 160 -33.17 9.66 9.05
CA ALA A 160 -34.57 9.57 8.64
C ALA A 160 -34.79 10.12 7.21
N GLY A 161 -35.58 9.40 6.42
CA GLY A 161 -35.89 9.77 5.04
C GLY A 161 -34.80 9.40 4.02
N TYR A 162 -33.85 8.55 4.40
CA TYR A 162 -32.76 8.08 3.55
C TYR A 162 -32.85 6.57 3.28
N GLU A 163 -32.81 6.18 2.01
CA GLU A 163 -32.76 4.78 1.56
C GLU A 163 -31.31 4.36 1.30
N LEU A 164 -30.71 3.63 2.23
CA LEU A 164 -29.29 3.19 2.14
C LEU A 164 -29.05 2.16 1.03
N ASP A 165 -30.09 1.41 0.67
CA ASP A 165 -30.05 0.36 -0.35
C ASP A 165 -30.43 0.89 -1.75
N ALA A 166 -30.65 2.21 -1.91
CA ALA A 166 -30.93 2.79 -3.22
C ALA A 166 -29.71 2.69 -4.14
N ALA A 167 -29.93 2.25 -5.39
CA ALA A 167 -28.87 2.06 -6.39
C ALA A 167 -28.13 3.37 -6.74
N ASP A 168 -28.85 4.50 -6.67
CA ASP A 168 -28.32 5.83 -6.91
C ASP A 168 -28.59 6.71 -5.68
N PHE A 169 -27.53 7.15 -4.99
CA PHE A 169 -27.56 8.08 -3.85
C PHE A 169 -27.93 9.52 -4.34
N THR A 170 -29.03 9.68 -5.09
CA THR A 170 -29.32 10.91 -5.88
C THR A 170 -30.57 11.66 -5.43
N THR A 171 -31.35 11.11 -4.50
CA THR A 171 -32.52 11.84 -3.99
C THR A 171 -32.07 12.96 -3.07
N ALA A 172 -32.21 14.20 -3.57
CA ALA A 172 -31.93 15.47 -2.92
C ALA A 172 -32.78 15.76 -1.65
N ALA A 173 -32.86 14.81 -0.72
CA ALA A 173 -33.32 15.06 0.64
C ALA A 173 -32.26 15.92 1.36
N PRO A 174 -32.65 16.83 2.28
CA PRO A 174 -31.73 17.79 2.88
C PRO A 174 -30.62 17.09 3.66
N TYR A 175 -29.46 17.00 3.02
CA TYR A 175 -28.21 16.52 3.55
C TYR A 175 -27.88 17.22 4.87
N ASN A 176 -27.54 16.43 5.89
CA ASN A 176 -27.10 17.01 7.16
C ASN A 176 -25.99 16.16 7.79
N ALA A 177 -24.76 16.61 7.52
CA ALA A 177 -23.51 16.05 8.04
C ALA A 177 -23.55 15.75 9.56
N ALA A 178 -24.25 16.58 10.36
CA ALA A 178 -24.34 16.39 11.80
C ALA A 178 -25.25 15.23 12.24
N ARG A 179 -25.79 14.41 11.32
CA ARG A 179 -26.70 13.30 11.62
C ARG A 179 -26.23 11.94 11.08
N MET A 180 -25.12 11.91 10.34
CA MET A 180 -24.59 10.72 9.66
C MET A 180 -23.38 10.12 10.39
N CYS A 181 -23.44 10.05 11.72
CA CYS A 181 -22.36 9.52 12.56
C CYS A 181 -22.86 9.21 13.99
N ASN A 182 -21.95 8.74 14.84
CA ASN A 182 -22.19 8.37 16.23
C ASN A 182 -23.35 7.38 16.36
N TYR A 183 -23.31 6.25 15.68
CA TYR A 183 -24.35 5.21 15.80
C TYR A 183 -24.08 4.35 17.03
N ILE A 184 -22.87 3.78 17.10
CA ILE A 184 -22.46 2.81 18.12
C ILE A 184 -21.13 3.25 18.71
N GLY A 185 -21.08 3.36 20.03
CA GLY A 185 -19.85 3.56 20.80
C GLY A 185 -19.63 2.35 21.70
N ILE A 186 -18.46 1.72 21.60
CA ILE A 186 -18.03 0.57 22.39
C ILE A 186 -16.68 0.92 23.00
N TYR A 187 -16.54 0.79 24.31
CA TYR A 187 -15.24 0.95 24.95
C TYR A 187 -14.42 -0.35 24.78
N TYR A 188 -14.78 -1.44 25.48
CA TYR A 188 -14.10 -2.73 25.30
C TYR A 188 -15.03 -3.85 24.85
N ALA A 189 -14.51 -4.69 23.95
CA ALA A 189 -15.17 -5.89 23.45
C ALA A 189 -14.26 -7.12 23.49
N ASN A 190 -14.85 -8.27 23.78
CA ASN A 190 -14.28 -9.56 23.42
C ASN A 190 -14.37 -9.78 21.91
N LEU A 191 -15.57 -9.58 21.36
CA LEU A 191 -15.89 -9.74 19.94
C LEU A 191 -16.71 -8.53 19.47
N CYS A 192 -16.30 -7.93 18.35
CA CYS A 192 -17.11 -6.98 17.60
C CYS A 192 -17.29 -7.53 16.18
N SER A 193 -18.50 -8.00 15.88
CA SER A 193 -18.82 -8.64 14.60
C SER A 193 -19.91 -7.85 13.86
N MET A 194 -19.65 -7.57 12.58
CA MET A 194 -20.56 -6.89 11.66
C MET A 194 -20.69 -7.70 10.37
N THR A 195 -21.91 -8.11 10.03
CA THR A 195 -22.18 -8.91 8.84
C THR A 195 -23.35 -8.33 8.07
N ASP A 196 -23.18 -8.16 6.75
CA ASP A 196 -24.21 -7.67 5.82
C ASP A 196 -24.87 -6.34 6.27
N CYS A 197 -24.04 -5.41 6.72
CA CYS A 197 -24.49 -4.13 7.25
C CYS A 197 -24.23 -3.00 6.26
N ALA A 198 -25.04 -1.95 6.29
CA ALA A 198 -24.76 -0.73 5.54
C ALA A 198 -24.92 0.52 6.40
N MET A 199 -24.16 1.57 6.08
CA MET A 199 -24.27 2.86 6.78
C MET A 199 -24.08 4.05 5.86
N ASN A 200 -24.68 5.17 6.22
CA ASN A 200 -24.24 6.47 5.70
C ASN A 200 -23.26 7.12 6.68
N PHE A 201 -22.34 7.93 6.15
CA PHE A 201 -21.26 8.50 6.96
C PHE A 201 -20.87 9.91 6.53
N ASP A 202 -20.76 10.81 7.50
CA ASP A 202 -20.03 12.09 7.39
C ASP A 202 -19.03 12.19 8.55
N ALA A 203 -17.83 12.70 8.27
CA ALA A 203 -16.72 12.77 9.23
C ALA A 203 -16.86 13.86 10.32
N TYR A 204 -18.08 14.14 10.78
CA TYR A 204 -18.34 14.96 11.97
C TYR A 204 -17.86 14.26 13.26
N ALA A 205 -18.00 12.94 13.33
CA ALA A 205 -17.52 12.05 14.40
C ALA A 205 -17.37 10.63 13.83
N HIS A 206 -16.95 9.64 14.64
CA HIS A 206 -16.91 8.25 14.18
C HIS A 206 -18.31 7.71 13.91
N GLY A 207 -18.47 6.85 12.90
CA GLY A 207 -19.74 6.16 12.63
C GLY A 207 -20.00 5.10 13.70
N ILE A 208 -19.18 4.06 13.67
CA ILE A 208 -19.06 3.03 14.70
C ILE A 208 -17.66 3.13 15.29
N TYR A 209 -17.62 3.32 16.60
CA TYR A 209 -16.40 3.44 17.38
C TYR A 209 -16.31 2.29 18.37
N CYS A 210 -15.28 1.48 18.23
CA CYS A 210 -14.83 0.52 19.22
C CYS A 210 -13.43 0.95 19.65
N TYR A 211 -13.29 1.41 20.89
CA TYR A 211 -11.99 1.78 21.43
C TYR A 211 -11.03 0.60 21.37
N TYR A 212 -11.51 -0.61 21.71
CA TYR A 212 -10.79 -1.84 21.43
C TYR A 212 -11.64 -3.12 21.46
N ALA A 213 -11.34 -4.06 20.57
CA ALA A 213 -11.89 -5.41 20.56
C ALA A 213 -10.77 -6.47 20.50
N LYS A 214 -10.91 -7.60 21.20
CA LYS A 214 -9.95 -8.71 21.05
C LYS A 214 -10.09 -9.43 19.71
N ILE A 215 -11.32 -9.55 19.23
CA ILE A 215 -11.66 -10.17 17.95
C ILE A 215 -12.56 -9.21 17.16
N VAL A 216 -12.20 -8.97 15.90
CA VAL A 216 -13.00 -8.18 14.97
C VAL A 216 -13.37 -9.04 13.77
N GLN A 217 -14.64 -8.98 13.37
CA GLN A 217 -15.11 -9.58 12.14
C GLN A 217 -15.98 -8.56 11.41
N VAL A 218 -15.62 -8.23 10.18
CA VAL A 218 -16.38 -7.34 9.30
C VAL A 218 -16.54 -8.05 7.97
N GLU A 219 -17.77 -8.38 7.62
CA GLU A 219 -18.08 -9.11 6.39
C GLU A 219 -19.22 -8.45 5.63
N ASN A 220 -18.98 -8.14 4.35
CA ASN A 220 -19.98 -7.58 3.44
C ASN A 220 -20.60 -6.28 3.99
N VAL A 221 -19.75 -5.31 4.35
CA VAL A 221 -20.20 -4.02 4.89
C VAL A 221 -20.10 -2.93 3.83
N ALA A 222 -21.21 -2.22 3.62
CA ALA A 222 -21.33 -1.11 2.67
C ALA A 222 -21.32 0.25 3.39
N ILE A 223 -20.50 1.19 2.90
CA ILE A 223 -20.39 2.55 3.45
C ILE A 223 -20.73 3.56 2.36
N GLN A 224 -21.76 4.37 2.60
CA GLN A 224 -22.11 5.52 1.77
C GLN A 224 -21.57 6.78 2.44
N ALA A 225 -20.35 7.18 2.08
CA ALA A 225 -19.63 8.26 2.73
C ALA A 225 -19.75 9.57 1.95
N LEU A 226 -19.79 10.68 2.68
CA LEU A 226 -19.78 12.03 2.15
C LEU A 226 -18.43 12.69 2.44
N ALA A 227 -17.91 13.44 1.47
CA ALA A 227 -16.85 14.41 1.72
C ALA A 227 -17.34 15.44 2.75
N THR A 228 -16.44 15.89 3.63
CA THR A 228 -16.81 16.80 4.71
C THR A 228 -16.18 18.18 4.51
N SER A 229 -16.73 19.22 5.13
CA SER A 229 -16.15 20.56 5.17
C SER A 229 -15.13 20.74 6.31
N ARG A 230 -14.84 19.67 7.06
CA ARG A 230 -14.00 19.69 8.27
C ARG A 230 -12.71 18.91 8.06
N SER A 231 -11.58 19.46 8.50
CA SER A 231 -10.28 18.79 8.50
C SER A 231 -10.15 17.79 9.67
N ASN A 232 -11.08 16.83 9.76
CA ASN A 232 -11.11 15.82 10.82
C ASN A 232 -10.77 14.43 10.26
N SER A 233 -10.15 13.59 11.09
CA SER A 233 -9.76 12.22 10.72
C SER A 233 -10.68 11.16 11.34
N TYR A 234 -11.95 11.49 11.55
CA TYR A 234 -12.95 10.55 12.01
C TYR A 234 -13.28 9.51 10.94
N ARG A 235 -13.68 8.31 11.38
CA ARG A 235 -13.81 7.12 10.54
C ARG A 235 -15.20 6.53 10.61
N ALA A 236 -15.67 6.00 9.48
CA ALA A 236 -16.90 5.22 9.45
C ALA A 236 -16.81 4.03 10.42
N LEU A 237 -15.70 3.29 10.35
CA LEU A 237 -15.38 2.16 11.22
C LEU A 237 -14.03 2.43 11.92
N CYS A 238 -14.08 2.72 13.22
CA CYS A 238 -12.90 2.72 14.08
C CYS A 238 -13.02 1.50 14.99
N LEU A 239 -12.31 0.41 14.68
CA LEU A 239 -12.51 -0.89 15.36
C LEU A 239 -11.43 -1.20 16.40
N SER A 240 -10.47 -0.28 16.54
CA SER A 240 -9.44 -0.28 17.57
C SER A 240 -8.70 1.06 17.49
N ASP A 241 -8.45 1.70 18.62
CA ASP A 241 -7.80 3.03 18.71
C ASP A 241 -6.60 3.01 19.68
N ARG A 242 -6.16 1.82 20.08
CA ARG A 242 -5.06 1.59 21.02
C ARG A 242 -4.31 0.30 20.70
N GLN A 243 -3.07 0.22 21.18
CA GLN A 243 -2.25 -0.98 21.17
C GLN A 243 -2.52 -1.80 22.44
N GLU A 244 -3.37 -2.83 22.36
CA GLU A 244 -3.71 -3.70 23.50
C GLU A 244 -3.48 -5.21 23.17
N GLY A 245 -2.85 -5.54 22.04
CA GLY A 245 -2.52 -6.92 21.63
C GLY A 245 -3.73 -7.81 21.28
N GLY A 246 -4.38 -7.53 20.17
CA GLY A 246 -5.64 -8.14 19.72
C GLY A 246 -5.37 -9.50 19.14
N ILE A 247 -6.33 -10.41 19.19
CA ILE A 247 -6.10 -11.79 18.77
C ILE A 247 -6.24 -11.89 17.25
N GLU A 248 -7.40 -11.50 16.72
CA GLU A 248 -7.74 -11.74 15.33
C GLU A 248 -8.62 -10.62 14.78
N ALA A 249 -8.37 -10.22 13.53
CA ALA A 249 -9.18 -9.27 12.82
C ALA A 249 -9.41 -9.70 11.38
N THR A 250 -10.67 -9.89 11.01
CA THR A 250 -11.07 -10.27 9.66
C THR A 250 -11.92 -9.15 9.06
N VAL A 251 -11.52 -8.63 7.91
CA VAL A 251 -12.26 -7.62 7.15
C VAL A 251 -12.38 -8.09 5.71
N ARG A 252 -13.59 -8.42 5.28
CA ARG A 252 -13.87 -8.94 3.94
C ARG A 252 -15.08 -8.29 3.31
N GLY A 253 -15.02 -8.00 2.02
CA GLY A 253 -16.17 -7.50 1.26
C GLY A 253 -16.60 -6.09 1.68
N LEU A 254 -15.65 -5.24 2.07
CA LEU A 254 -15.95 -3.85 2.42
C LEU A 254 -16.11 -3.02 1.13
N THR A 255 -17.30 -2.48 0.90
CA THR A 255 -17.56 -1.56 -0.22
C THR A 255 -17.81 -0.16 0.30
N ALA A 256 -17.14 0.85 -0.27
CA ALA A 256 -17.43 2.25 0.05
C ALA A 256 -17.68 3.08 -1.20
N ASN A 257 -18.75 3.86 -1.18
CA ASN A 257 -19.05 4.86 -2.19
C ASN A 257 -18.88 6.25 -1.57
N ILE A 258 -18.07 7.09 -2.21
CA ILE A 258 -17.77 8.44 -1.74
C ILE A 258 -18.48 9.46 -2.64
N TRP A 259 -19.22 10.36 -2.02
CA TRP A 259 -19.95 11.44 -2.67
C TRP A 259 -19.41 12.79 -2.22
N PHE A 260 -19.57 13.84 -3.04
CA PHE A 260 -19.13 15.20 -2.70
C PHE A 260 -20.09 16.26 -3.24
N ASN A 261 -20.00 17.48 -2.70
CA ASN A 261 -20.81 18.65 -3.09
C ASN A 261 -19.96 19.95 -3.05
N GLY A 262 -20.58 21.08 -3.38
CA GLY A 262 -19.91 22.39 -3.49
C GLY A 262 -19.18 22.91 -2.24
N THR A 263 -19.43 22.38 -1.05
CA THR A 263 -18.83 22.88 0.21
C THR A 263 -17.88 21.90 0.89
N ALA A 264 -17.89 20.64 0.47
CA ALA A 264 -17.17 19.54 1.09
C ALA A 264 -15.78 19.36 0.48
N GLN A 265 -14.73 19.75 1.22
CA GLN A 265 -13.36 19.77 0.71
C GLN A 265 -12.52 18.55 1.10
N TYR A 266 -12.93 17.78 2.11
CA TYR A 266 -12.10 16.71 2.66
C TYR A 266 -12.71 15.33 2.39
N VAL A 267 -11.89 14.43 1.84
CA VAL A 267 -12.28 13.04 1.61
C VAL A 267 -12.40 12.30 2.95
N PRO A 268 -13.46 11.50 3.18
CA PRO A 268 -13.71 10.86 4.46
C PRO A 268 -12.73 9.71 4.73
N CYS A 269 -12.44 9.47 6.02
CA CYS A 269 -11.71 8.29 6.43
C CYS A 269 -12.68 7.13 6.70
N LEU A 270 -12.30 5.90 6.37
CA LEU A 270 -13.23 4.77 6.33
C LEU A 270 -12.96 3.75 7.44
N LEU A 271 -11.74 3.22 7.53
CA LEU A 271 -11.43 2.11 8.43
C LEU A 271 -10.12 2.33 9.19
N GLN A 272 -10.14 2.05 10.50
CA GLN A 272 -8.94 1.88 11.32
C GLN A 272 -8.96 0.55 12.05
N LEU A 273 -7.80 -0.12 12.00
CA LEU A 273 -7.50 -1.35 12.71
C LEU A 273 -6.04 -1.32 13.20
N MET A 274 -5.80 -1.68 14.45
CA MET A 274 -4.53 -1.48 15.15
C MET A 274 -4.21 -2.67 16.07
N ASP A 275 -2.95 -3.12 16.02
CA ASP A 275 -2.32 -4.05 16.96
C ASP A 275 -3.00 -5.42 17.14
N TYR A 276 -3.20 -6.14 16.03
CA TYR A 276 -3.69 -7.53 16.04
C TYR A 276 -2.57 -8.54 15.75
N GLN A 277 -2.63 -9.69 16.43
CA GLN A 277 -1.73 -10.82 16.20
C GLN A 277 -1.96 -11.40 14.81
N GLN A 278 -3.21 -11.62 14.41
CA GLN A 278 -3.59 -12.13 13.10
C GLN A 278 -4.58 -11.20 12.41
N SER A 279 -4.37 -10.94 11.12
CA SER A 279 -5.28 -10.12 10.32
C SER A 279 -5.45 -10.67 8.91
N ASP A 280 -6.69 -10.83 8.48
CA ASP A 280 -7.06 -11.14 7.12
C ASP A 280 -7.95 -10.02 6.57
N ILE A 281 -7.42 -9.28 5.60
CA ILE A 281 -8.07 -8.12 5.01
C ILE A 281 -8.17 -8.34 3.51
N SER A 282 -9.39 -8.53 3.00
CA SER A 282 -9.61 -8.87 1.61
C SER A 282 -10.84 -8.21 1.00
N GLU A 283 -10.87 -8.15 -0.33
CA GLU A 283 -12.06 -7.76 -1.10
C GLU A 283 -12.59 -6.36 -0.71
N ILE A 284 -11.70 -5.37 -0.67
CA ILE A 284 -12.06 -3.96 -0.39
C ILE A 284 -12.24 -3.21 -1.70
N THR A 285 -13.39 -2.57 -1.89
CA THR A 285 -13.66 -1.72 -3.05
C THR A 285 -14.10 -0.33 -2.62
N VAL A 286 -13.42 0.71 -3.10
CA VAL A 286 -13.81 2.11 -2.89
C VAL A 286 -13.97 2.83 -4.22
N THR A 287 -15.12 3.45 -4.41
CA THR A 287 -15.41 4.26 -5.59
C THR A 287 -15.84 5.65 -5.18
N MET A 288 -15.22 6.68 -5.74
CA MET A 288 -15.74 8.05 -5.66
C MET A 288 -16.63 8.31 -6.86
N ASN A 289 -17.91 8.49 -6.57
CA ASN A 289 -18.95 8.76 -7.56
C ASN A 289 -19.03 10.26 -7.87
N LYS A 290 -19.89 10.61 -8.83
CA LYS A 290 -20.10 12.00 -9.28
C LYS A 290 -20.64 12.88 -8.16
N ALA A 291 -20.47 14.20 -8.32
CA ALA A 291 -21.02 15.21 -7.42
C ALA A 291 -22.54 15.01 -7.21
N LEU A 292 -23.01 15.26 -5.98
CA LEU A 292 -24.43 15.18 -5.62
C LEU A 292 -25.27 16.29 -6.27
N ASP A 293 -24.63 17.38 -6.68
CA ASP A 293 -25.21 18.50 -7.40
C ASP A 293 -24.23 19.03 -8.46
N GLU A 294 -24.64 20.06 -9.22
CA GLU A 294 -23.78 20.69 -10.23
C GLU A 294 -22.59 21.45 -9.61
N ASN A 295 -22.62 21.76 -8.31
CA ASN A 295 -21.60 22.54 -7.63
C ASN A 295 -20.45 21.64 -7.15
N ARG A 296 -19.24 21.96 -7.61
CA ARG A 296 -18.02 21.28 -7.15
C ARG A 296 -17.36 22.06 -6.01
N PRO A 297 -16.70 21.38 -5.06
CA PRO A 297 -15.92 22.07 -4.05
C PRO A 297 -14.74 22.79 -4.69
N ALA A 298 -14.24 23.85 -4.05
CA ALA A 298 -13.07 24.59 -4.55
C ALA A 298 -11.78 23.74 -4.54
N SER A 299 -11.71 22.75 -3.65
CA SER A 299 -10.60 21.80 -3.57
C SER A 299 -11.09 20.49 -2.96
N LEU A 300 -10.49 19.37 -3.37
CA LEU A 300 -10.71 18.06 -2.75
C LEU A 300 -9.38 17.50 -2.22
N ILE A 301 -9.33 17.24 -0.92
CA ILE A 301 -8.08 17.04 -0.18
C ILE A 301 -8.20 15.79 0.70
N MET A 302 -7.12 15.00 0.74
CA MET A 302 -6.93 13.95 1.75
C MET A 302 -6.14 14.50 2.94
N TYR A 303 -6.80 14.61 4.11
CA TYR A 303 -6.19 15.14 5.35
C TYR A 303 -5.76 14.05 6.35
N GLY A 304 -6.40 12.89 6.33
CA GLY A 304 -6.15 11.78 7.26
C GLY A 304 -5.69 10.50 6.58
N TYR A 305 -6.09 9.36 7.14
CA TYR A 305 -5.83 8.03 6.60
C TYR A 305 -7.16 7.35 6.25
N MET A 306 -7.41 7.09 4.97
CA MET A 306 -8.69 6.50 4.56
C MET A 306 -8.78 5.07 5.09
N PHE A 307 -7.72 4.29 4.86
CA PHE A 307 -7.45 3.03 5.53
C PHE A 307 -6.20 3.18 6.39
N TYR A 308 -6.33 2.83 7.67
CA TYR A 308 -5.22 2.85 8.61
C TYR A 308 -5.07 1.52 9.33
N PHE A 309 -4.01 0.82 8.96
CA PHE A 309 -3.57 -0.43 9.56
C PHE A 309 -2.26 -0.16 10.29
N TYR A 310 -2.22 -0.43 11.60
CA TYR A 310 -1.08 -0.06 12.44
C TYR A 310 -0.68 -1.22 13.33
N TYR A 311 0.62 -1.54 13.43
CA TYR A 311 1.12 -2.61 14.31
C TYR A 311 0.51 -4.00 14.06
N LEU A 312 0.09 -4.31 12.83
CA LEU A 312 -0.33 -5.68 12.50
C LEU A 312 0.89 -6.61 12.54
N ARG A 313 0.73 -7.79 13.16
CA ARG A 313 1.83 -8.73 13.37
C ARG A 313 1.89 -9.77 12.27
N ASP A 314 0.90 -10.64 12.18
CA ASP A 314 0.71 -11.57 11.07
C ASP A 314 -0.48 -11.10 10.24
N PHE A 315 -0.27 -10.88 8.95
CA PHE A 315 -1.28 -10.26 8.11
C PHE A 315 -1.24 -10.77 6.67
N SER A 316 -2.44 -10.93 6.10
CA SER A 316 -2.69 -11.00 4.67
C SER A 316 -3.59 -9.83 4.28
N VAL A 317 -3.14 -9.03 3.31
CA VAL A 317 -3.93 -7.97 2.69
C VAL A 317 -4.03 -8.24 1.21
N THR A 318 -5.22 -8.54 0.70
CA THR A 318 -5.42 -8.95 -0.69
C THR A 318 -6.61 -8.24 -1.34
N ASP A 319 -6.57 -8.11 -2.66
CA ASP A 319 -7.71 -7.67 -3.48
C ASP A 319 -8.35 -6.35 -3.01
N VAL A 320 -7.55 -5.29 -3.00
CA VAL A 320 -7.97 -3.94 -2.61
C VAL A 320 -7.97 -3.03 -3.83
N SER A 321 -9.11 -2.42 -4.15
CA SER A 321 -9.27 -1.50 -5.28
C SER A 321 -9.89 -0.18 -4.85
N ILE A 322 -9.18 0.92 -5.04
CA ILE A 322 -9.60 2.27 -4.64
C ILE A 322 -9.50 3.20 -5.84
N SER A 323 -10.63 3.80 -6.25
CA SER A 323 -10.71 4.72 -7.39
C SER A 323 -11.30 6.07 -6.94
N LEU A 324 -10.46 7.10 -6.94
CA LEU A 324 -10.77 8.47 -6.50
C LEU A 324 -10.39 9.47 -7.62
N PRO A 325 -11.09 9.47 -8.77
CA PRO A 325 -10.68 10.20 -9.98
C PRO A 325 -10.71 11.73 -9.86
N HIS A 326 -11.21 12.28 -8.75
CA HIS A 326 -11.27 13.72 -8.50
C HIS A 326 -10.28 14.20 -7.43
N LEU A 327 -9.61 13.27 -6.73
CA LEU A 327 -8.63 13.56 -5.69
C LEU A 327 -7.22 13.58 -6.28
N TRP A 328 -6.44 14.62 -5.98
CA TRP A 328 -5.01 14.68 -6.28
C TRP A 328 -4.17 15.45 -5.26
N ASN A 329 -4.79 15.92 -4.17
CA ASN A 329 -4.11 16.63 -3.10
C ASN A 329 -4.08 15.74 -1.86
N ILE A 330 -2.90 15.24 -1.52
CA ILE A 330 -2.67 14.52 -0.27
C ILE A 330 -1.88 15.45 0.63
N GLN A 331 -2.30 15.62 1.89
CA GLN A 331 -1.60 16.45 2.86
C GLN A 331 -0.43 15.72 3.52
N SER A 332 0.41 16.48 4.22
CA SER A 332 1.49 15.92 5.03
C SER A 332 0.92 15.03 6.12
N GLY A 333 1.44 13.81 6.26
CA GLY A 333 0.90 12.84 7.20
C GLY A 333 -0.49 12.31 6.83
N ALA A 334 -0.91 12.39 5.56
CA ALA A 334 -2.13 11.77 5.05
C ALA A 334 -1.82 10.66 4.04
N SER A 335 -2.73 9.71 3.86
CA SER A 335 -2.62 8.64 2.86
C SER A 335 -3.98 8.03 2.55
N VAL A 336 -4.16 7.51 1.34
CA VAL A 336 -5.36 6.75 0.98
C VAL A 336 -5.29 5.35 1.59
N PHE A 337 -4.14 4.70 1.46
CA PHE A 337 -3.91 3.38 2.03
C PHE A 337 -2.64 3.40 2.88
N ARG A 338 -2.76 3.12 4.18
CA ARG A 338 -1.63 3.17 5.11
C ARG A 338 -1.53 1.91 5.95
N MET A 339 -0.43 1.18 5.75
CA MET A 339 0.07 0.18 6.68
C MET A 339 1.34 0.74 7.31
N GLU A 340 1.29 1.03 8.61
CA GLU A 340 2.40 1.66 9.32
C GLU A 340 2.88 0.81 10.50
N ARG A 341 4.20 0.64 10.60
CA ARG A 341 4.89 -0.11 11.66
C ARG A 341 4.29 -1.50 11.86
N CYS A 342 3.85 -2.13 10.77
CA CYS A 342 3.48 -3.54 10.78
C CYS A 342 4.78 -4.37 10.87
N TYR A 343 4.69 -5.59 11.38
CA TYR A 343 5.90 -6.35 11.72
C TYR A 343 6.48 -7.05 10.48
N THR A 344 7.81 -7.05 10.37
CA THR A 344 8.59 -7.86 9.39
C THR A 344 9.15 -9.14 10.02
N CYS A 345 8.78 -9.43 11.26
CA CYS A 345 9.24 -10.60 12.00
C CYS A 345 8.12 -11.17 12.88
N SER A 346 8.18 -12.47 13.14
CA SER A 346 7.26 -13.15 14.06
C SER A 346 8.03 -13.97 15.09
N GLN A 347 7.42 -14.18 16.26
CA GLN A 347 7.95 -15.04 17.32
C GLN A 347 7.96 -16.51 16.90
N VAL A 348 7.18 -16.88 15.87
CA VAL A 348 7.04 -18.25 15.37
C VAL A 348 7.35 -18.25 13.86
N PRO A 349 8.10 -19.25 13.34
CA PRO A 349 8.30 -19.38 11.90
C PRO A 349 6.99 -19.79 11.21
N GLY A 350 6.79 -19.36 9.96
CA GLY A 350 5.66 -19.78 9.13
C GLY A 350 4.46 -18.81 9.08
N CYS A 351 4.53 -17.68 9.75
CA CYS A 351 3.49 -16.65 9.70
C CYS A 351 3.36 -15.99 8.32
N VAL A 352 2.15 -15.53 8.00
CA VAL A 352 1.84 -14.85 6.73
C VAL A 352 2.10 -13.35 6.89
N HIS A 353 2.85 -12.78 5.95
CA HIS A 353 3.14 -11.35 5.84
C HIS A 353 3.08 -10.97 4.37
N GLU A 354 1.91 -10.60 3.88
CA GLU A 354 1.71 -10.30 2.47
C GLU A 354 0.77 -9.12 2.21
N VAL A 355 1.04 -8.41 1.11
CA VAL A 355 0.17 -7.42 0.50
C VAL A 355 0.12 -7.72 -1.00
N ARG A 356 -1.04 -8.15 -1.52
CA ARG A 356 -1.19 -8.52 -2.93
C ARG A 356 -2.39 -7.83 -3.58
N ASN A 357 -2.29 -7.57 -4.88
CA ASN A 357 -3.39 -7.05 -5.70
C ASN A 357 -3.99 -5.73 -5.15
N LEU A 358 -3.12 -4.78 -4.78
CA LEU A 358 -3.53 -3.44 -4.33
C LEU A 358 -3.52 -2.46 -5.52
N ALA A 359 -4.67 -1.89 -5.83
CA ALA A 359 -4.85 -0.86 -6.85
C ALA A 359 -5.38 0.44 -6.23
N VAL A 360 -4.64 1.54 -6.39
CA VAL A 360 -5.08 2.89 -5.99
C VAL A 360 -4.96 3.84 -7.17
N THR A 361 -6.07 4.41 -7.63
CA THR A 361 -6.11 5.35 -8.76
C THR A 361 -6.66 6.70 -8.32
N LEU A 362 -5.83 7.73 -8.44
CA LEU A 362 -6.16 9.13 -8.19
C LEU A 362 -6.26 9.89 -9.52
N ALA A 363 -6.62 11.18 -9.46
CA ALA A 363 -6.80 12.00 -10.65
C ALA A 363 -5.51 12.15 -11.46
N GLU A 364 -5.55 11.79 -12.74
CA GLU A 364 -4.45 12.05 -13.69
C GLU A 364 -4.57 13.46 -14.30
N ALA A 365 -5.80 13.80 -14.69
CA ALA A 365 -6.25 15.10 -15.18
C ALA A 365 -7.59 15.45 -14.50
N ASP A 366 -7.96 16.72 -14.49
CA ASP A 366 -9.26 17.20 -13.97
C ASP A 366 -9.54 16.90 -12.48
N GLY A 367 -8.49 16.83 -11.65
CA GLY A 367 -8.64 16.82 -10.19
C GLY A 367 -9.22 18.14 -9.69
N ILE A 368 -9.92 18.09 -8.55
CA ILE A 368 -10.59 19.27 -7.99
C ILE A 368 -9.63 20.03 -7.06
N GLY A 369 -9.42 21.31 -7.35
CA GLY A 369 -8.52 22.19 -6.59
C GLY A 369 -7.08 22.14 -7.08
N GLU A 370 -6.12 22.34 -6.19
CA GLU A 370 -4.69 22.29 -6.53
C GLU A 370 -4.12 20.90 -6.27
N SER A 371 -3.26 20.39 -7.17
CA SER A 371 -2.52 19.15 -6.93
C SER A 371 -1.38 19.37 -5.93
N ASN A 372 -0.72 18.29 -5.49
CA ASN A 372 0.58 18.44 -4.82
C ASN A 372 1.57 19.21 -5.71
N SER A 373 2.43 20.01 -5.07
CA SER A 373 3.46 20.80 -5.74
C SER A 373 4.73 19.97 -5.99
N TYR A 374 5.57 20.43 -6.93
CA TYR A 374 6.85 19.78 -7.18
C TYR A 374 7.78 19.76 -5.95
N ASP A 375 7.79 20.82 -5.14
CA ASP A 375 8.64 20.89 -3.94
C ASP A 375 8.19 19.92 -2.84
N GLU A 376 6.88 19.73 -2.67
CA GLU A 376 6.33 18.73 -1.75
C GLU A 376 6.78 17.32 -2.16
N VAL A 377 6.72 17.03 -3.45
CA VAL A 377 7.09 15.74 -4.03
C VAL A 377 8.60 15.52 -3.99
N LYS A 378 9.40 16.56 -4.24
CA LYS A 378 10.87 16.56 -4.20
C LYS A 378 11.44 16.47 -2.78
N SER A 379 10.66 16.84 -1.76
CA SER A 379 11.16 16.97 -0.39
C SER A 379 11.90 15.72 0.11
N SER A 380 12.99 15.87 0.86
CA SER A 380 13.69 14.73 1.47
C SER A 380 12.91 14.08 2.63
N SER A 381 11.78 14.66 3.02
CA SER A 381 10.83 14.06 3.98
C SER A 381 10.10 12.92 3.31
N ASN A 382 10.75 11.76 3.23
CA ASN A 382 10.36 10.61 2.44
C ASN A 382 8.99 9.99 2.81
N SER A 383 8.40 10.35 3.96
CA SER A 383 7.17 9.75 4.51
C SER A 383 5.93 10.65 4.46
N SER A 384 5.96 11.72 3.66
CA SER A 384 4.84 12.68 3.50
C SER A 384 4.24 12.67 2.09
N TYR A 385 2.93 12.97 1.97
CA TYR A 385 2.19 13.20 0.71
C TYR A 385 1.94 11.96 -0.18
N GLN A 386 2.15 10.74 0.32
CA GLN A 386 1.96 9.51 -0.44
C GLN A 386 0.49 9.02 -0.49
N ALA A 387 0.08 8.51 -1.66
CA ALA A 387 -1.20 7.81 -1.81
C ALA A 387 -1.20 6.47 -1.05
N VAL A 388 -0.14 5.69 -1.21
CA VAL A 388 0.07 4.42 -0.53
C VAL A 388 1.32 4.47 0.34
N TYR A 389 1.17 4.11 1.62
CA TYR A 389 2.26 4.02 2.59
C TYR A 389 2.33 2.61 3.17
N LEU A 390 3.43 1.91 2.90
CA LEU A 390 3.72 0.57 3.40
C LEU A 390 5.02 0.60 4.20
N ASP A 391 4.93 0.48 5.53
CA ASP A 391 6.09 0.50 6.42
C ASP A 391 6.07 -0.71 7.37
N PHE A 392 7.02 -1.60 7.14
CA PHE A 392 7.16 -2.85 7.89
C PHE A 392 8.38 -2.86 8.83
N ARG A 393 8.90 -1.69 9.21
CA ARG A 393 10.15 -1.57 9.99
C ARG A 393 10.11 -2.14 11.41
N GLN A 394 8.95 -2.59 11.88
CA GLN A 394 8.79 -3.01 13.26
C GLN A 394 9.39 -4.40 13.46
N THR A 395 10.27 -4.51 14.46
CA THR A 395 11.08 -5.70 14.74
C THR A 395 11.08 -6.02 16.23
N GLU A 396 11.11 -7.29 16.60
CA GLU A 396 11.47 -7.73 17.95
C GLU A 396 12.82 -8.45 17.91
N THR A 397 13.63 -8.26 18.95
CA THR A 397 15.06 -8.63 18.98
C THR A 397 15.34 -10.13 19.04
N SER A 398 14.31 -10.97 19.27
CA SER A 398 14.41 -12.43 19.43
C SER A 398 13.66 -13.26 18.37
N ASN A 399 13.27 -12.64 17.25
CA ASN A 399 12.26 -13.21 16.34
C ASN A 399 12.82 -13.70 14.99
N TYR A 400 12.04 -14.54 14.31
CA TYR A 400 12.32 -14.97 12.95
C TYR A 400 11.93 -13.88 11.96
N TRP A 401 12.89 -13.42 11.17
CA TRP A 401 12.68 -12.39 10.16
C TRP A 401 12.10 -13.00 8.89
N LYS A 402 11.04 -12.38 8.38
CA LYS A 402 10.45 -12.70 7.09
C LYS A 402 10.12 -11.39 6.39
N ALA A 403 10.87 -11.09 5.32
CA ALA A 403 10.57 -9.92 4.51
C ALA A 403 9.12 -9.99 4.01
N VAL A 404 8.38 -8.91 4.23
CA VAL A 404 6.97 -8.81 3.79
C VAL A 404 6.92 -8.89 2.27
N GLU A 405 6.09 -9.80 1.76
CA GLU A 405 5.90 -9.99 0.33
C GLU A 405 4.86 -9.00 -0.18
N VAL A 406 5.25 -8.11 -1.08
CA VAL A 406 4.36 -7.13 -1.68
C VAL A 406 4.34 -7.37 -3.19
N GLU A 407 3.18 -7.71 -3.74
CA GLU A 407 3.09 -8.17 -5.13
C GLU A 407 1.87 -7.61 -5.88
N ASN A 408 2.04 -7.35 -7.17
CA ASN A 408 0.98 -6.88 -8.06
C ASN A 408 0.32 -5.59 -7.55
N ILE A 409 1.15 -4.55 -7.35
CA ILE A 409 0.71 -3.24 -6.86
C ILE A 409 0.59 -2.27 -8.03
N THR A 410 -0.57 -1.62 -8.15
CA THR A 410 -0.80 -0.55 -9.11
C THR A 410 -1.18 0.74 -8.38
N VAL A 411 -0.34 1.78 -8.48
CA VAL A 411 -0.67 3.08 -7.88
C VAL A 411 -0.52 4.19 -8.90
N LYS A 412 -1.59 4.95 -9.11
CA LYS A 412 -1.63 6.10 -10.01
C LYS A 412 -1.91 7.37 -9.21
N HIS A 413 -0.88 8.15 -8.98
CA HIS A 413 -0.91 9.52 -8.48
C HIS A 413 0.17 10.35 -9.22
N PRO A 414 0.01 10.59 -10.54
CA PRO A 414 1.06 11.16 -11.39
C PRO A 414 1.56 12.54 -10.94
N ARG A 415 0.72 13.30 -10.25
CA ARG A 415 1.00 14.66 -9.74
C ARG A 415 1.35 14.70 -8.25
N GLY A 416 1.69 13.55 -7.66
CA GLY A 416 2.16 13.49 -6.28
C GLY A 416 3.03 12.28 -6.02
N ARG A 417 3.07 11.81 -4.78
CA ARG A 417 3.77 10.59 -4.40
C ARG A 417 2.82 9.40 -4.48
N ALA A 418 3.13 8.46 -5.35
CA ALA A 418 2.35 7.25 -5.53
C ALA A 418 2.56 6.31 -4.34
N LEU A 419 3.80 5.94 -4.08
CA LEU A 419 4.13 4.85 -3.16
C LEU A 419 5.31 5.20 -2.26
N TYR A 420 5.14 4.93 -0.97
CA TYR A 420 6.24 4.71 -0.03
C TYR A 420 6.22 3.24 0.39
N ALA A 421 7.35 2.54 0.25
CA ALA A 421 7.48 1.14 0.64
C ALA A 421 8.80 0.89 1.39
N ALA A 422 8.70 0.34 2.60
CA ALA A 422 9.84 0.11 3.47
C ALA A 422 9.88 -1.31 4.05
N TYR A 423 11.07 -1.91 4.14
CA TYR A 423 11.30 -3.24 4.75
C TYR A 423 10.50 -4.39 4.11
N CYS A 424 10.36 -4.36 2.78
CA CYS A 424 9.62 -5.36 2.01
C CYS A 424 10.38 -5.83 0.77
N ARG A 425 9.89 -6.95 0.21
CA ARG A 425 10.19 -7.39 -1.15
C ARG A 425 8.99 -7.07 -2.03
N LEU A 426 9.17 -6.12 -2.93
CA LEU A 426 8.17 -5.64 -3.88
C LEU A 426 8.38 -6.26 -5.27
N GLY A 427 7.34 -6.84 -5.87
CA GLY A 427 7.37 -7.41 -7.22
C GLY A 427 6.16 -7.03 -8.07
N ASN A 428 6.33 -7.04 -9.39
CA ASN A 428 5.25 -6.85 -10.37
C ASN A 428 4.46 -5.53 -10.18
N CYS A 429 5.16 -4.40 -10.03
CA CYS A 429 4.52 -3.12 -9.70
C CYS A 429 4.42 -2.15 -10.89
N THR A 430 3.31 -1.42 -10.97
CA THR A 430 3.06 -0.38 -11.99
C THR A 430 2.71 0.94 -11.30
N LEU A 431 3.53 1.96 -11.49
CA LEU A 431 3.48 3.20 -10.71
C LEU A 431 3.38 4.42 -11.63
N SER A 432 2.56 5.39 -11.24
CA SER A 432 2.52 6.72 -11.84
C SER A 432 2.54 7.76 -10.72
N GLY A 433 3.55 8.63 -10.69
CA GLY A 433 3.90 9.53 -9.60
C GLY A 433 5.30 9.24 -9.07
N THR A 434 5.66 9.87 -7.95
CA THR A 434 6.94 9.59 -7.27
C THR A 434 6.86 8.34 -6.40
N ALA A 435 7.86 7.49 -6.49
CA ALA A 435 8.00 6.28 -5.67
C ALA A 435 9.20 6.41 -4.72
N VAL A 436 9.02 5.95 -3.48
CA VAL A 436 10.03 5.97 -2.43
C VAL A 436 10.21 4.56 -1.86
N PHE A 437 11.44 4.06 -1.87
CA PHE A 437 11.82 2.75 -1.37
C PHE A 437 12.85 2.90 -0.26
N VAL A 438 12.64 2.23 0.88
CA VAL A 438 13.51 2.33 2.05
C VAL A 438 13.83 0.93 2.56
N ALA A 439 15.10 0.52 2.57
CA ALA A 439 15.49 -0.86 2.91
C ALA A 439 14.64 -1.93 2.19
N ALA A 440 14.33 -1.71 0.92
CA ALA A 440 13.43 -2.55 0.14
C ALA A 440 14.15 -3.22 -1.06
N LEU A 441 13.66 -4.39 -1.45
CA LEU A 441 14.00 -5.03 -2.71
C LEU A 441 12.82 -4.86 -3.66
N ALA A 442 12.96 -4.09 -4.73
CA ALA A 442 11.85 -3.75 -5.62
C ALA A 442 12.10 -4.12 -7.09
N ASP A 443 11.12 -4.77 -7.73
CA ASP A 443 11.04 -4.97 -9.18
C ASP A 443 9.78 -4.27 -9.74
N VAL A 444 10.01 -3.14 -10.41
CA VAL A 444 8.97 -2.24 -10.93
C VAL A 444 8.89 -2.38 -12.44
N ASN A 445 7.70 -2.73 -12.95
CA ASN A 445 7.43 -2.88 -14.38
C ASN A 445 7.46 -1.53 -15.10
N SER A 446 6.81 -0.51 -14.53
CA SER A 446 6.84 0.84 -15.08
C SER A 446 6.67 1.89 -13.98
N LEU A 447 7.39 3.00 -14.13
CA LEU A 447 7.32 4.16 -13.27
C LEU A 447 7.28 5.42 -14.14
N SER A 448 6.15 6.10 -14.16
CA SER A 448 5.98 7.36 -14.86
C SER A 448 5.75 8.50 -13.88
N SER A 449 6.11 9.74 -14.22
CA SER A 449 5.76 10.92 -13.43
C SER A 449 5.29 12.05 -14.32
N TRP A 450 4.29 12.82 -13.87
CA TRP A 450 3.91 14.06 -14.55
C TRP A 450 4.96 15.16 -14.32
N PHE A 451 5.77 15.06 -13.28
CA PHE A 451 6.86 16.02 -13.03
C PHE A 451 8.08 15.73 -13.91
N PRO A 452 8.95 16.73 -14.15
CA PRO A 452 10.13 16.58 -15.00
C PRO A 452 11.30 15.82 -14.35
N GLY A 453 11.24 15.53 -13.04
CA GLY A 453 12.29 14.84 -12.30
C GLY A 453 11.76 14.16 -11.03
N TYR A 454 12.66 13.58 -10.24
CA TYR A 454 12.38 12.95 -8.94
C TYR A 454 11.24 11.91 -8.95
N ALA A 455 11.16 11.10 -10.00
CA ALA A 455 10.23 9.99 -10.09
C ALA A 455 10.55 8.89 -9.05
N LEU A 456 11.82 8.76 -8.65
CA LEU A 456 12.28 7.69 -7.76
C LEU A 456 13.20 8.19 -6.65
N TYR A 457 12.96 7.70 -5.43
CA TYR A 457 13.90 7.73 -4.31
C TYR A 457 14.14 6.32 -3.80
N ALA A 458 15.39 5.88 -3.83
CA ALA A 458 15.88 4.67 -3.17
C ALA A 458 16.76 5.06 -1.98
N CYS A 459 16.37 4.65 -0.77
CA CYS A 459 16.98 5.04 0.50
C CYS A 459 17.32 3.82 1.36
N ASP A 460 18.20 4.01 2.34
CA ASP A 460 18.57 3.04 3.38
C ASP A 460 18.85 1.62 2.88
N SER A 461 19.82 1.47 1.97
CA SER A 461 20.24 0.17 1.42
C SER A 461 19.18 -0.55 0.56
N SER A 462 18.41 0.20 -0.22
CA SER A 462 17.44 -0.39 -1.16
C SER A 462 18.09 -0.94 -2.43
N THR A 463 17.52 -2.01 -2.97
CA THR A 463 17.86 -2.56 -4.30
C THR A 463 16.64 -2.48 -5.20
N VAL A 464 16.69 -1.64 -6.23
CA VAL A 464 15.52 -1.32 -7.07
C VAL A 464 15.83 -1.59 -8.53
N ARG A 465 14.95 -2.34 -9.21
CA ARG A 465 14.90 -2.43 -10.67
C ARG A 465 13.66 -1.71 -11.17
N VAL A 466 13.81 -0.89 -12.21
CA VAL A 466 12.71 -0.26 -12.94
C VAL A 466 12.85 -0.60 -14.42
N ARG A 467 11.88 -1.30 -15.01
CA ARG A 467 12.00 -1.68 -16.43
C ARG A 467 11.80 -0.49 -17.36
N ASN A 468 10.78 0.33 -17.10
CA ASN A 468 10.57 1.57 -17.87
C ASN A 468 10.37 2.75 -16.90
N LEU A 469 11.26 3.74 -16.99
CA LEU A 469 11.19 4.98 -16.24
C LEU A 469 10.88 6.14 -17.20
N ALA A 470 9.86 6.93 -16.90
CA ALA A 470 9.51 8.09 -17.71
C ALA A 470 9.18 9.31 -16.86
N VAL A 471 9.74 10.46 -17.24
CA VAL A 471 9.37 11.78 -16.68
C VAL A 471 8.82 12.69 -17.79
N ASN A 472 8.05 13.70 -17.40
CA ASN A 472 7.50 14.65 -18.36
C ASN A 472 8.48 15.78 -18.67
N LEU A 473 9.34 15.58 -19.67
CA LEU A 473 10.33 16.57 -20.10
C LEU A 473 9.71 17.83 -20.71
N SER A 474 8.48 17.75 -21.21
CA SER A 474 7.73 18.87 -21.80
C SER A 474 6.65 19.37 -20.84
N ASN A 475 6.93 19.35 -19.53
CA ASN A 475 5.97 19.82 -18.53
C ASN A 475 5.69 21.33 -18.70
N PRO A 476 4.44 21.74 -18.97
CA PRO A 476 4.12 23.14 -19.23
C PRO A 476 4.18 24.03 -17.97
N THR A 477 4.06 23.43 -16.78
CA THR A 477 4.07 24.14 -15.49
C THR A 477 5.49 24.31 -14.94
N TYR A 478 6.39 23.36 -15.21
CA TYR A 478 7.76 23.34 -14.70
C TYR A 478 8.82 23.29 -15.82
N PRO A 479 8.80 24.19 -16.82
CA PRO A 479 9.66 24.11 -17.99
C PRO A 479 11.15 24.31 -17.69
N ALA A 480 11.49 25.00 -16.59
CA ALA A 480 12.88 25.27 -16.19
C ALA A 480 13.55 24.11 -15.44
N LEU A 481 12.81 23.04 -15.13
CA LEU A 481 13.25 21.93 -14.26
C LEU A 481 13.48 20.63 -15.04
N SER A 482 13.51 20.68 -16.38
CA SER A 482 13.77 19.53 -17.26
C SER A 482 15.19 18.97 -17.14
N GLY A 483 16.07 19.58 -16.34
CA GLY A 483 17.43 19.10 -16.04
C GLY A 483 17.57 18.42 -14.67
N ASP A 484 16.51 18.35 -13.87
CA ASP A 484 16.53 17.64 -12.59
C ASP A 484 16.70 16.12 -12.82
N PRO A 485 17.38 15.41 -11.90
CA PRO A 485 17.56 13.97 -12.02
C PRO A 485 16.20 13.26 -11.92
N ALA A 486 16.02 12.20 -12.70
CA ALA A 486 14.87 11.31 -12.52
C ALA A 486 14.91 10.58 -11.17
N ILE A 487 16.12 10.29 -10.66
CA ILE A 487 16.33 9.61 -9.38
C ILE A 487 16.92 10.59 -8.35
N GLY A 488 16.20 10.81 -7.25
CA GLY A 488 16.51 11.80 -6.22
C GLY A 488 17.51 11.39 -5.13
N SER A 489 17.86 10.11 -5.02
CA SER A 489 18.73 9.58 -3.96
C SER A 489 20.14 10.18 -3.95
N THR A 490 20.96 9.84 -2.98
CA THR A 490 22.41 10.10 -3.03
C THR A 490 23.19 8.81 -2.79
N TYR A 491 24.51 8.85 -2.93
CA TYR A 491 25.33 7.68 -2.61
C TYR A 491 25.34 7.36 -1.10
N SER A 492 25.03 8.32 -0.22
CA SER A 492 24.94 8.07 1.22
C SER A 492 23.73 7.22 1.62
N ASP A 493 22.78 7.01 0.71
CA ASP A 493 21.60 6.17 0.90
C ASP A 493 21.88 4.66 0.75
N TYR A 494 23.12 4.27 0.43
CA TYR A 494 23.55 2.88 0.26
C TYR A 494 22.78 2.07 -0.79
N SER A 495 22.08 2.74 -1.70
CA SER A 495 21.13 2.09 -2.59
C SER A 495 21.74 1.68 -3.93
N PHE A 496 21.16 0.64 -4.53
CA PHE A 496 21.47 0.16 -5.86
C PHE A 496 20.22 0.26 -6.74
N VAL A 497 20.28 1.03 -7.81
CA VAL A 497 19.17 1.21 -8.74
C VAL A 497 19.58 0.82 -10.14
N PHE A 498 18.77 0.01 -10.79
CA PHE A 498 18.92 -0.40 -12.18
C PHE A 498 17.67 -0.01 -12.97
N VAL A 499 17.86 0.66 -14.09
CA VAL A 499 16.79 1.11 -14.98
C VAL A 499 17.02 0.50 -16.35
N ASP A 500 16.11 -0.34 -16.84
CA ASP A 500 16.29 -1.00 -18.14
C ASP A 500 16.15 0.03 -19.28
N GLU A 501 15.17 0.92 -19.19
CA GLU A 501 14.90 1.99 -20.16
C GLU A 501 14.44 3.27 -19.45
N SER A 502 14.98 4.42 -19.87
CA SER A 502 14.59 5.74 -19.39
C SER A 502 14.56 6.76 -20.52
N ASN A 503 13.55 7.62 -20.56
CA ASN A 503 13.46 8.71 -21.54
C ASN A 503 14.41 9.89 -21.25
N VAL A 504 15.11 9.86 -20.12
CA VAL A 504 16.07 10.88 -19.67
C VAL A 504 17.28 10.22 -19.02
N ALA A 505 18.39 10.95 -18.90
CA ALA A 505 19.50 10.56 -18.03
C ALA A 505 18.98 10.43 -16.58
N ILE A 506 19.18 9.27 -15.96
CA ILE A 506 18.57 8.99 -14.65
C ILE A 506 19.15 9.87 -13.54
N ARG A 507 20.41 10.31 -13.72
CA ARG A 507 21.16 11.22 -12.84
C ARG A 507 22.29 11.92 -13.63
N PRO A 508 22.84 13.04 -13.13
CA PRO A 508 24.09 13.60 -13.63
C PRO A 508 25.22 12.56 -13.65
N LEU A 509 26.08 12.64 -14.65
CA LEU A 509 27.28 11.80 -14.79
C LEU A 509 28.43 12.38 -13.96
N GLU A 510 28.23 12.40 -12.65
CA GLU A 510 29.16 13.01 -11.70
C GLU A 510 29.58 11.98 -10.64
N ASN A 511 30.88 11.97 -10.36
CA ASN A 511 31.45 11.27 -9.22
C ASN A 511 31.30 12.13 -7.97
N ASN A 512 31.03 11.51 -6.83
CA ASN A 512 30.96 12.19 -5.54
C ASN A 512 31.84 11.43 -4.53
N SER A 513 32.57 12.19 -3.71
CA SER A 513 33.42 11.69 -2.61
C SER A 513 32.66 11.16 -1.40
N ASP A 514 31.33 11.28 -1.35
CA ASP A 514 30.45 10.73 -0.31
C ASP A 514 30.40 9.18 -0.35
N TYR A 515 31.55 8.57 -0.07
CA TYR A 515 31.74 7.13 -0.03
C TYR A 515 31.78 6.63 1.41
N ARG A 516 31.07 5.51 1.66
CA ARG A 516 30.93 4.90 2.99
C ARG A 516 31.51 3.47 3.07
N GLY A 517 32.39 3.08 2.14
CA GLY A 517 33.01 1.74 2.19
C GLY A 517 32.13 0.59 1.68
N LYS A 518 31.27 0.80 0.68
CA LYS A 518 30.32 -0.22 0.18
C LYS A 518 30.26 -0.30 -1.34
N ASN A 519 30.58 -1.48 -1.89
CA ASN A 519 30.78 -1.69 -3.34
C ASN A 519 29.49 -2.01 -4.08
N TYR A 520 28.36 -2.05 -3.38
CA TYR A 520 27.04 -2.33 -3.95
C TYR A 520 26.25 -1.09 -4.30
N ILE A 521 26.72 0.10 -3.92
CA ILE A 521 26.01 1.35 -4.19
C ILE A 521 26.15 1.66 -5.68
N GLY A 522 25.08 2.03 -6.37
CA GLY A 522 25.21 2.48 -7.76
C GLY A 522 23.90 2.71 -8.48
N PHE A 523 23.97 3.51 -9.53
CA PHE A 523 22.85 3.81 -10.41
C PHE A 523 23.21 3.40 -11.83
N VAL A 524 22.45 2.47 -12.39
CA VAL A 524 22.69 1.88 -13.70
C VAL A 524 21.51 2.19 -14.60
N GLY A 525 21.77 2.78 -15.77
CA GLY A 525 20.82 2.91 -16.86
C GLY A 525 21.29 2.05 -18.03
N ASN A 526 20.46 1.11 -18.49
CA ASN A 526 20.82 0.25 -19.61
C ASN A 526 20.50 0.89 -20.96
N ASN A 527 19.42 1.69 -21.02
CA ASN A 527 19.05 2.54 -22.15
C ASN A 527 18.55 3.88 -21.60
N GLU A 528 19.46 4.77 -21.22
CA GLU A 528 19.07 6.07 -20.68
C GLU A 528 19.12 7.19 -21.74
N ALA A 529 18.04 7.95 -21.87
CA ALA A 529 17.80 8.99 -22.88
C ALA A 529 17.76 8.51 -24.34
N ALA A 530 18.54 7.49 -24.70
CA ALA A 530 18.59 6.89 -26.02
C ALA A 530 18.80 5.37 -25.92
N ALA A 531 18.28 4.63 -26.89
CA ALA A 531 18.49 3.19 -27.01
C ALA A 531 19.99 2.87 -27.18
N GLY A 532 20.48 1.88 -26.45
CA GLY A 532 21.88 1.44 -26.46
C GLY A 532 22.85 2.29 -25.63
N HIS A 533 22.38 3.35 -24.97
CA HIS A 533 23.20 4.17 -24.10
C HIS A 533 23.22 3.59 -22.67
N PHE A 534 24.23 2.77 -22.38
CA PHE A 534 24.49 2.20 -21.07
C PHE A 534 25.36 3.14 -20.22
N VAL A 535 24.95 3.38 -18.98
CA VAL A 535 25.69 4.17 -17.99
C VAL A 535 25.61 3.52 -16.62
N GLN A 536 26.74 3.40 -15.93
CA GLN A 536 26.79 3.02 -14.51
C GLN A 536 27.54 4.07 -13.72
N ARG A 537 26.89 4.53 -12.64
CA ARG A 537 27.40 5.55 -11.72
C ARG A 537 27.63 4.94 -10.36
N ASN A 538 28.84 5.07 -9.82
CA ASN A 538 29.23 4.54 -8.51
C ASN A 538 30.29 5.48 -7.89
N PRO A 539 30.37 5.62 -6.56
CA PRO A 539 31.46 6.38 -5.92
C PRO A 539 32.87 5.92 -6.30
N LEU A 540 33.02 4.66 -6.72
CA LEU A 540 34.29 4.02 -7.10
C LEU A 540 34.64 4.22 -8.59
N GLY A 541 33.74 4.82 -9.37
CA GLY A 541 33.98 5.14 -10.78
C GLY A 541 32.72 5.22 -11.62
N LEU A 542 32.92 5.62 -12.87
CA LEU A 542 31.88 5.76 -13.88
C LEU A 542 32.16 4.82 -15.04
N CYS A 543 31.09 4.32 -15.64
CA CYS A 543 31.08 3.64 -16.91
C CYS A 543 30.03 4.28 -17.80
N ASP A 544 30.39 4.55 -19.04
CA ASP A 544 29.50 5.15 -20.03
C ASP A 544 29.79 4.58 -21.42
N THR A 545 28.75 4.47 -22.24
CA THR A 545 28.88 4.07 -23.64
C THR A 545 29.39 5.25 -24.45
N TRP A 546 30.48 5.06 -25.17
CA TRP A 546 31.14 6.12 -25.92
C TRP A 546 31.26 5.78 -27.40
N ASN A 547 31.19 6.80 -28.26
CA ASN A 547 31.23 6.65 -29.72
C ASN A 547 32.60 6.20 -30.29
N VAL A 548 33.58 5.95 -29.43
CA VAL A 548 34.86 5.34 -29.77
C VAL A 548 34.66 3.85 -29.98
N SER A 549 35.30 3.28 -30.99
CA SER A 549 35.08 1.89 -31.39
C SER A 549 36.36 1.27 -31.94
N ARG A 550 36.59 -0.02 -31.70
CA ARG A 550 37.67 -0.77 -32.33
C ARG A 550 37.21 -1.30 -33.69
N THR A 551 38.05 -1.19 -34.71
CA THR A 551 37.75 -1.80 -36.02
C THR A 551 37.63 -3.31 -35.88
N GLY A 552 36.48 -3.87 -36.31
CA GLY A 552 36.14 -5.29 -36.10
C GLY A 552 35.54 -5.62 -34.72
N GLY A 553 35.36 -4.62 -33.85
CA GLY A 553 34.74 -4.74 -32.54
C GLY A 553 33.29 -4.26 -32.50
N SER A 554 32.80 -3.93 -31.30
CA SER A 554 31.47 -3.34 -31.12
C SER A 554 31.36 -1.92 -31.70
N PRO A 555 30.14 -1.48 -32.09
CA PRO A 555 29.92 -0.14 -32.65
C PRO A 555 30.18 1.00 -31.66
N ALA A 556 30.23 0.71 -30.36
CA ALA A 556 30.58 1.62 -29.29
C ALA A 556 31.36 0.87 -28.20
N CYS A 557 32.21 1.60 -27.47
CA CYS A 557 32.99 1.08 -26.36
C CYS A 557 32.37 1.46 -25.01
N LEU A 558 32.81 0.79 -23.95
CA LEU A 558 32.59 1.23 -22.57
C LEU A 558 33.78 2.08 -22.13
N LYS A 559 33.55 3.35 -21.84
CA LYS A 559 34.54 4.24 -21.22
C LYS A 559 34.46 4.10 -19.71
N LEU A 560 35.58 3.80 -19.07
CA LEU A 560 35.72 3.71 -17.63
C LEU A 560 36.65 4.80 -17.14
N TRP A 561 36.24 5.50 -16.08
CA TRP A 561 37.10 6.49 -15.43
C TRP A 561 36.69 6.72 -13.98
N ASN A 562 37.64 7.24 -13.22
CA ASN A 562 37.41 7.72 -11.87
C ASN A 562 38.43 8.82 -11.58
N ASN A 563 37.89 10.02 -11.39
CA ASN A 563 38.63 11.27 -11.25
C ASN A 563 38.37 11.96 -9.90
N THR A 564 37.69 11.29 -8.97
CA THR A 564 37.22 11.92 -7.72
C THR A 564 37.68 11.21 -6.47
N TYR A 565 37.76 9.88 -6.48
CA TYR A 565 38.00 9.13 -5.24
C TYR A 565 38.96 7.97 -5.46
N ASN A 566 40.06 7.90 -4.71
CA ASN A 566 40.92 6.72 -4.72
C ASN A 566 40.46 5.74 -3.64
N SER A 567 39.96 4.57 -4.03
CA SER A 567 39.70 3.50 -3.10
C SER A 567 40.89 2.56 -3.06
N GLU A 568 41.44 2.23 -1.90
CA GLU A 568 42.48 1.21 -1.80
C GLU A 568 41.90 -0.21 -1.63
N THR A 569 40.62 -0.31 -1.24
CA THR A 569 40.00 -1.56 -0.78
C THR A 569 38.87 -2.07 -1.67
N ASP A 570 38.28 -1.20 -2.50
CA ASP A 570 36.96 -1.44 -3.06
C ASP A 570 36.88 -1.19 -4.57
N MET A 571 36.18 -2.07 -5.29
CA MET A 571 36.09 -2.03 -6.75
C MET A 571 34.66 -1.79 -7.24
N MET A 572 34.54 -0.97 -8.30
CA MET A 572 33.35 -0.96 -9.12
C MET A 572 33.25 -2.29 -9.89
N ILE A 573 32.04 -2.83 -9.98
CA ILE A 573 31.77 -4.12 -10.62
C ILE A 573 30.73 -3.90 -11.71
N LEU A 574 31.07 -4.25 -12.95
CA LEU A 574 30.14 -4.41 -14.06
C LEU A 574 29.68 -5.87 -14.10
N GLY A 575 28.38 -6.11 -14.12
CA GLY A 575 27.82 -7.48 -14.11
C GLY A 575 27.65 -8.09 -12.72
N ARG A 576 27.43 -7.26 -11.70
CA ARG A 576 27.15 -7.70 -10.33
C ARG A 576 25.72 -8.25 -10.21
N ARG A 577 25.56 -9.36 -9.48
CA ARG A 577 24.23 -9.88 -9.09
C ARG A 577 23.39 -8.78 -8.40
N PRO A 578 22.07 -8.71 -8.66
CA PRO A 578 21.23 -9.70 -9.34
C PRO A 578 21.38 -9.75 -10.87
N PHE A 579 22.15 -8.84 -11.47
CA PHE A 579 22.39 -8.81 -12.91
C PHE A 579 23.55 -9.74 -13.32
N ASN A 580 23.47 -10.20 -14.58
CA ASN A 580 24.54 -10.94 -15.21
C ASN A 580 25.56 -9.96 -15.81
N GLY A 581 26.83 -10.36 -15.85
CA GLY A 581 27.84 -9.70 -16.69
C GLY A 581 27.62 -10.00 -18.17
N MET A 582 28.59 -9.64 -19.01
CA MET A 582 28.53 -9.92 -20.45
C MET A 582 28.46 -11.44 -20.66
N GLU A 583 27.44 -11.90 -21.39
CA GLU A 583 27.22 -13.32 -21.64
C GLU A 583 27.79 -13.71 -23.00
N LEU A 584 28.69 -14.70 -22.98
CA LEU A 584 29.20 -15.33 -24.20
C LEU A 584 28.58 -16.72 -24.31
N LEU A 585 28.14 -17.06 -25.51
CA LEU A 585 27.47 -18.32 -25.83
C LEU A 585 28.45 -19.20 -26.64
N PRO A 586 29.35 -19.96 -26.00
CA PRO A 586 30.25 -20.85 -26.73
C PRO A 586 29.47 -21.98 -27.40
N GLU A 587 29.85 -22.31 -28.64
CA GLU A 587 29.33 -23.47 -29.36
C GLU A 587 30.12 -24.75 -29.04
N THR A 588 31.33 -24.60 -28.49
CA THR A 588 32.32 -25.68 -28.29
C THR A 588 32.75 -25.80 -26.82
N THR A 589 33.28 -26.97 -26.44
CA THR A 589 33.87 -27.24 -25.12
C THR A 589 35.38 -27.43 -25.22
N GLY A 590 36.07 -27.55 -24.09
CA GLY A 590 37.52 -27.67 -24.01
C GLY A 590 38.20 -26.33 -23.80
N ARG A 591 39.40 -26.18 -24.35
CA ARG A 591 40.27 -25.03 -24.13
C ARG A 591 39.89 -23.85 -25.02
N HIS A 592 39.73 -22.69 -24.40
CA HIS A 592 39.42 -21.44 -25.07
C HIS A 592 40.34 -20.32 -24.56
N ARG A 593 40.45 -19.26 -25.36
CA ARG A 593 41.06 -17.98 -24.99
C ARG A 593 39.99 -16.91 -25.04
N LEU A 594 39.76 -16.27 -23.91
CA LEU A 594 38.95 -15.06 -23.83
C LEU A 594 39.85 -13.85 -24.05
N LYS A 595 39.52 -13.01 -25.03
CA LYS A 595 40.28 -11.80 -25.35
C LYS A 595 39.44 -10.56 -25.08
N LEU A 596 39.99 -9.65 -24.27
CA LEU A 596 39.42 -8.34 -24.00
C LEU A 596 40.35 -7.27 -24.57
N HIS A 597 39.85 -6.50 -25.53
CA HIS A 597 40.59 -5.38 -26.11
C HIS A 597 40.30 -4.09 -25.34
N ILE A 598 41.36 -3.36 -25.00
CA ILE A 598 41.27 -2.06 -24.33
C ILE A 598 42.15 -1.01 -25.01
N ALA A 599 41.79 0.24 -24.83
CA ALA A 599 42.63 1.39 -25.15
C ALA A 599 42.57 2.40 -24.01
N TYR A 600 43.67 3.05 -23.65
CA TYR A 600 43.67 4.00 -22.54
C TYR A 600 44.54 5.23 -22.79
N LYS A 601 44.25 6.30 -22.06
CA LYS A 601 44.96 7.59 -22.10
C LYS A 601 45.00 8.20 -20.70
N GLY A 602 46.00 9.04 -20.42
CA GLY A 602 46.08 9.76 -19.15
C GLY A 602 46.35 8.89 -17.92
N ILE A 603 46.88 7.67 -18.10
CA ILE A 603 47.31 6.78 -17.02
C ILE A 603 48.84 6.82 -16.95
N ALA A 604 49.39 7.29 -15.83
CA ALA A 604 50.83 7.50 -15.65
C ALA A 604 51.62 6.20 -15.45
N ASP A 605 51.01 5.20 -14.77
CA ASP A 605 51.62 3.90 -14.51
C ASP A 605 50.72 2.78 -15.05
N ALA A 606 51.13 2.19 -16.17
CA ALA A 606 50.40 1.08 -16.78
C ALA A 606 50.36 -0.17 -15.88
N SER A 607 51.35 -0.38 -15.01
CA SER A 607 51.39 -1.52 -14.08
C SER A 607 50.30 -1.44 -13.02
N MET A 608 49.85 -0.24 -12.69
CA MET A 608 48.69 0.00 -11.82
C MET A 608 47.42 -0.47 -12.52
N LEU A 609 47.18 -0.03 -13.76
CA LEU A 609 46.02 -0.41 -14.56
C LEU A 609 45.90 -1.95 -14.67
N TYR A 610 46.99 -2.64 -14.98
CA TYR A 610 46.98 -4.10 -15.18
C TYR A 610 46.64 -4.89 -13.92
N ARG A 611 46.89 -4.33 -12.73
CA ARG A 611 46.53 -4.93 -11.43
C ARG A 611 45.11 -4.58 -11.00
N GLN A 612 44.64 -3.40 -11.39
CA GLN A 612 43.39 -2.83 -10.89
C GLN A 612 42.19 -3.05 -11.82
N LEU A 613 42.41 -3.24 -13.13
CA LEU A 613 41.39 -3.70 -14.07
C LEU A 613 41.42 -5.24 -14.10
N MET A 614 40.45 -5.86 -13.44
CA MET A 614 40.33 -7.31 -13.38
C MET A 614 39.10 -7.80 -14.13
N LEU A 615 39.19 -9.02 -14.63
CA LEU A 615 38.10 -9.71 -15.30
C LEU A 615 37.89 -11.06 -14.63
N SER A 616 36.63 -11.44 -14.43
CA SER A 616 36.27 -12.82 -14.07
C SER A 616 35.37 -13.41 -15.13
N ALA A 617 35.65 -14.64 -15.55
CA ALA A 617 34.76 -15.43 -16.39
C ALA A 617 34.21 -16.59 -15.57
N THR A 618 32.89 -16.66 -15.40
CA THR A 618 32.21 -17.77 -14.71
C THR A 618 31.53 -18.66 -15.73
N VAL A 619 31.83 -19.95 -15.70
CA VAL A 619 31.19 -20.99 -16.51
C VAL A 619 30.34 -21.84 -15.59
N GLN A 620 29.03 -21.89 -15.83
CA GLN A 620 28.09 -22.63 -15.01
C GLN A 620 27.47 -23.78 -15.82
N GLY A 621 28.09 -24.96 -15.72
CA GLY A 621 27.57 -26.21 -16.28
C GLY A 621 26.51 -26.84 -15.38
N ALA A 622 25.94 -27.96 -15.83
CA ALA A 622 24.90 -28.67 -15.07
C ALA A 622 25.47 -29.30 -13.79
N THR A 623 26.75 -29.68 -13.81
CA THR A 623 27.41 -30.41 -12.71
C THR A 623 28.55 -29.64 -12.05
N GLN A 624 29.09 -28.61 -12.70
CA GLN A 624 30.25 -27.85 -12.21
C GLN A 624 30.12 -26.34 -12.46
N ARG A 625 30.55 -25.56 -11.47
CA ARG A 625 30.77 -24.11 -11.61
C ARG A 625 32.27 -23.83 -11.57
N ARG A 626 32.82 -23.27 -12.65
CA ARG A 626 34.23 -22.84 -12.73
C ARG A 626 34.32 -21.32 -12.83
N VAL A 627 35.31 -20.74 -12.15
CA VAL A 627 35.56 -19.29 -12.16
C VAL A 627 37.03 -19.07 -12.54
N PHE A 628 37.25 -18.27 -13.57
CA PHE A 628 38.57 -17.89 -14.07
C PHE A 628 38.80 -16.41 -13.81
N TRP A 629 40.02 -16.04 -13.50
CA TRP A 629 40.41 -14.67 -13.14
C TRP A 629 41.53 -14.17 -14.04
N SER A 630 41.48 -12.88 -14.40
CA SER A 630 42.49 -12.20 -15.20
C SER A 630 43.90 -12.29 -14.62
N ALA A 631 44.06 -12.58 -13.31
CA ALA A 631 45.35 -12.83 -12.68
C ALA A 631 46.11 -14.04 -13.29
N ALA A 632 45.39 -14.99 -13.90
CA ALA A 632 45.98 -16.10 -14.66
C ALA A 632 46.13 -15.79 -16.17
N GLY A 633 45.68 -14.60 -16.59
CA GLY A 633 45.78 -14.13 -17.96
C GLY A 633 47.08 -13.38 -18.24
N GLN A 634 47.26 -12.95 -19.50
CA GLN A 634 48.42 -12.21 -19.96
C GLN A 634 47.98 -10.93 -20.69
N TRP A 635 48.60 -9.82 -20.31
CA TRP A 635 48.51 -8.56 -21.06
C TRP A 635 49.47 -8.60 -22.24
N GLN A 636 48.98 -8.26 -23.42
CA GLN A 636 49.73 -8.24 -24.68
C GLN A 636 49.60 -6.86 -25.36
N GLU A 637 50.60 -6.49 -26.16
CA GLU A 637 50.50 -5.33 -27.04
C GLU A 637 49.43 -5.57 -28.11
N ASP A 638 48.63 -4.54 -28.40
CA ASP A 638 47.61 -4.59 -29.44
C ASP A 638 47.83 -3.48 -30.48
N ALA A 639 49.09 -3.33 -30.91
CA ALA A 639 49.55 -2.22 -31.76
C ALA A 639 48.90 -2.18 -33.15
N ALA A 640 48.27 -3.27 -33.59
CA ALA A 640 47.52 -3.35 -34.84
C ALA A 640 46.07 -2.87 -34.71
N ALA A 641 45.53 -2.75 -33.49
CA ALA A 641 44.16 -2.32 -33.29
C ALA A 641 43.97 -0.84 -33.62
N ILE A 642 43.02 -0.57 -34.51
CA ILE A 642 42.61 0.77 -34.89
C ILE A 642 41.36 1.14 -34.09
N TRP A 643 41.48 2.17 -33.26
CA TRP A 643 40.36 2.76 -32.52
C TRP A 643 39.90 4.02 -33.24
N ASN A 644 38.64 4.05 -33.64
CA ASN A 644 38.03 5.14 -34.38
C ASN A 644 37.49 6.21 -33.42
N ASN A 645 37.43 7.47 -33.89
CA ASN A 645 36.86 8.64 -33.18
C ASN A 645 37.64 9.17 -31.96
N ASP A 646 38.84 8.67 -31.68
CA ASP A 646 39.80 9.24 -30.72
C ASP A 646 41.25 8.90 -31.15
N SER A 647 42.23 9.66 -30.66
CA SER A 647 43.64 9.53 -31.03
C SER A 647 44.56 9.54 -29.81
N ASP A 648 45.83 9.14 -30.02
CA ASP A 648 46.86 9.08 -28.98
C ASP A 648 46.50 8.12 -27.83
N LEU A 649 45.94 6.96 -28.21
CA LEU A 649 45.57 5.89 -27.31
C LEU A 649 46.71 4.85 -27.24
N THR A 650 46.92 4.29 -26.05
CA THR A 650 47.73 3.09 -25.87
C THR A 650 46.83 1.86 -25.90
N GLN A 651 47.01 0.98 -26.90
CA GLN A 651 46.19 -0.23 -27.06
C GLN A 651 46.80 -1.44 -26.36
N LYS A 652 45.95 -2.25 -25.70
CA LYS A 652 46.34 -3.51 -25.06
C LYS A 652 45.24 -4.55 -25.22
N MET A 653 45.64 -5.82 -25.12
CA MET A 653 44.72 -6.95 -25.08
C MET A 653 45.01 -7.81 -23.85
N LEU A 654 43.97 -8.17 -23.10
CA LEU A 654 44.04 -9.17 -22.04
C LEU A 654 43.59 -10.53 -22.60
N VAL A 655 44.45 -11.53 -22.51
CA VAL A 655 44.16 -12.91 -22.93
C VAL A 655 44.04 -13.81 -21.70
N LEU A 656 42.86 -14.37 -21.46
CA LEU A 656 42.57 -15.26 -20.35
C LEU A 656 42.32 -16.69 -20.85
N PRO A 657 43.14 -17.69 -20.48
CA PRO A 657 42.86 -19.08 -20.79
C PRO A 657 41.68 -19.61 -19.96
N LEU A 658 40.76 -20.31 -20.63
CA LEU A 658 39.57 -20.93 -20.06
C LEU A 658 39.51 -22.41 -20.46
N GLU A 659 39.02 -23.29 -19.58
CA GLU A 659 38.83 -24.71 -19.91
C GLU A 659 37.63 -25.32 -19.17
N TRP A 660 36.70 -25.90 -19.92
CA TRP A 660 35.51 -26.55 -19.38
C TRP A 660 35.08 -27.75 -20.21
N THR A 661 34.24 -28.61 -19.63
CA THR A 661 33.87 -29.91 -20.22
C THR A 661 32.44 -29.95 -20.75
N GLU A 662 31.61 -28.96 -20.44
CA GLU A 662 30.19 -28.90 -20.82
C GLU A 662 29.83 -27.54 -21.43
N THR A 663 29.11 -27.53 -22.55
CA THR A 663 28.66 -26.29 -23.20
C THR A 663 27.76 -25.52 -22.24
N SER A 664 28.16 -24.31 -21.88
CA SER A 664 27.46 -23.46 -20.92
C SER A 664 27.81 -21.99 -21.15
N VAL A 665 26.91 -21.10 -20.73
CA VAL A 665 27.10 -19.65 -20.84
C VAL A 665 28.33 -19.23 -20.03
N VAL A 666 29.21 -18.45 -20.65
CA VAL A 666 30.35 -17.82 -19.99
C VAL A 666 29.93 -16.41 -19.56
N ASN A 667 29.80 -16.17 -18.26
CA ASN A 667 29.47 -14.85 -17.71
C ASN A 667 30.74 -14.07 -17.36
N VAL A 668 30.97 -12.96 -18.05
CA VAL A 668 32.15 -12.11 -17.91
C VAL A 668 31.82 -10.88 -17.08
N ARG A 669 32.57 -10.66 -16.00
CA ARG A 669 32.45 -9.49 -15.13
C ARG A 669 33.72 -8.71 -15.13
N ILE A 670 33.59 -7.39 -15.09
CA ILE A 670 34.70 -6.46 -15.08
C ILE A 670 34.72 -5.78 -13.71
N TYR A 671 35.90 -5.72 -13.13
CA TYR A 671 36.18 -5.09 -11.85
C TYR A 671 37.21 -4.02 -12.11
N PHE A 672 36.97 -2.81 -11.59
CA PHE A 672 38.01 -1.80 -11.63
C PHE A 672 38.01 -0.91 -10.40
N ASN A 673 39.20 -0.44 -10.08
CA ASN A 673 39.44 0.52 -9.02
C ASN A 673 40.77 1.25 -9.28
N TRP A 674 40.71 2.44 -9.85
CA TRP A 674 41.86 3.33 -9.92
C TRP A 674 41.39 4.76 -9.71
N TYR A 675 42.31 5.67 -9.40
CA TYR A 675 42.09 7.10 -9.46
C TYR A 675 43.05 7.71 -10.47
N SER A 676 42.52 8.50 -11.41
CA SER A 676 43.33 9.36 -12.26
C SER A 676 42.58 10.65 -12.57
N PRO A 677 43.17 11.84 -12.32
CA PRO A 677 42.53 13.12 -12.62
C PRO A 677 42.10 13.29 -14.08
N ALA A 678 42.83 12.69 -15.02
CA ALA A 678 42.60 12.81 -16.46
C ALA A 678 42.55 11.46 -17.19
N GLY A 679 42.72 10.35 -16.47
CA GLY A 679 42.88 9.03 -17.08
C GLY A 679 41.58 8.27 -17.24
N PHE A 680 41.46 7.58 -18.38
CA PHE A 680 40.32 6.74 -18.70
C PHE A 680 40.74 5.54 -19.54
N VAL A 681 39.88 4.52 -19.57
CA VAL A 681 40.07 3.28 -20.33
C VAL A 681 38.81 3.03 -21.15
N TYR A 682 38.97 2.80 -22.46
CA TYR A 682 37.96 2.22 -23.32
C TYR A 682 38.09 0.70 -23.29
N ILE A 683 36.94 0.03 -23.16
CA ILE A 683 36.81 -1.42 -23.28
C ILE A 683 35.91 -1.70 -24.49
N ASP A 684 36.36 -2.57 -25.38
CA ASP A 684 35.50 -3.11 -26.43
C ASP A 684 34.57 -4.17 -25.81
N PRO A 685 33.23 -3.96 -25.77
CA PRO A 685 32.31 -4.94 -25.21
C PRO A 685 32.16 -6.20 -26.07
N ALA A 686 32.69 -6.23 -27.32
CA ALA A 686 32.78 -7.45 -28.12
C ALA A 686 33.93 -8.33 -27.61
N VAL A 687 33.74 -8.93 -26.42
CA VAL A 687 34.71 -9.88 -25.85
C VAL A 687 34.78 -11.13 -26.72
N GLU A 688 35.97 -11.44 -27.23
CA GLU A 688 36.16 -12.57 -28.13
C GLU A 688 36.41 -13.86 -27.35
N LEU A 689 35.85 -14.96 -27.82
CA LEU A 689 36.07 -16.29 -27.26
C LEU A 689 36.55 -17.22 -28.38
N GLU A 690 37.85 -17.52 -28.39
CA GLU A 690 38.51 -18.32 -29.41
C GLU A 690 38.77 -19.74 -28.90
N GLN A 691 38.35 -20.76 -29.65
CA GLN A 691 38.72 -22.14 -29.35
C GLN A 691 40.21 -22.37 -29.68
N VAL A 692 40.92 -23.05 -28.78
CA VAL A 692 42.30 -23.48 -29.04
C VAL A 692 42.25 -24.91 -29.56
N GLU A 693 42.49 -25.11 -30.85
CA GLU A 693 42.70 -26.45 -31.42
C GLU A 693 43.87 -27.15 -30.69
N GLN A 694 43.68 -28.43 -30.37
CA GLN A 694 44.70 -29.25 -29.70
C GLN A 694 45.87 -29.58 -30.60
#